data_AF-A0A9N8ET57-F1
#
_entry.id   AF-A0A9N8ET57-F1
#
_cell.length_a   1.000
_cell.length_b   1.000
_cell.length_c   1.000
_cell.angle_alpha   90.00
_cell.angle_beta   90.00
_cell.angle_gamma   90.00
#
_symmetry.space_group_name_H-M   'P 1'
#
loop_
_entity.id
_entity.type
_entity.pdbx_description
1 polymer ?
#
loop_
_entity_poly.entity_id
_entity_poly.type
_entity_poly.pdbx_seq_one_letter_code
_entity_poly.pdbx_strand_id
1 'polypeptide(L)'
;MTDSSSPKRRKVEKNDFSVLLEDWLGVGGAASEPPQALQALLGPKVRRDLHKLQQLFQAAGFRTSIVQSPRLAVSLYKDSCVQVQQQQQLQQQQQDDNKLYAQKDYLLTMLGLHPDQTQREDYYQQHFQPSYCLHRFVARLQVACRKAMKDPHVEEWMASSLKATTCTTTANQTANADHHQAIPKLIQLLLKADPRLRQEQLEHELERVQWHHCTLANALVQQFLRDYHGCVIQNVFFKTSHVPKYERITFYLYDPQIDLVKPSNFMFLPDLSRALQQQQQPNGKNNNSASTTTTKEPGTQAIVQDMMATFWSHLLRHGGYYASATMKKQLSPALHRYFLSGLRQDPNIPLKLNAHFEPCQPISLYLWGKAGAGKSSFVRHVPAAIQAAVEAHADPEMLVRFVKQALNKPYQDLCLELDLRPNNNDLSVMSIIQSRKCTMTQSKPGLVVIDLEEMPQYHDDDDDNTQQHDPHQLQVCQLVAQRFGGRKGEYSSEKKAPRNSEKRGIGNDASLITLFTSNYELMEPAREALQRLPMFQHLTAVEMTAIEGSDRREFALAYFQQSIQDRIQQHQAVSTVLIKALNIPLGEGDTRPLVRHLRMLAYYVSAVILGANGGGLQIANGRICAEHQVSVTQNDKSCQVVVGDKPALDLHVGTLDNLFPVKEQIFDPRTERVRKELQSRQTKLSDSSLSELSTILDFWLGGALAPAVILSQQKDIVDTLIDVIGKTLGTDDDDRGVQCLANIEAGEYKMMKSLYDPRDTPNLRDDILKLGGGRRTVGGVGSNTALVALGIQCPSTDAQLCIREMLEDSPSMTAFSSDKSALYKSGLVFAVYIEGDEITPELRSRASLVL
;
A
#
# COMPACT_ATOMS: atom_id res chain seq x y z
N MET A 1 -16.27 66.21 24.38
CA MET A 1 -16.04 65.40 25.60
C MET A 1 -17.07 64.27 25.58
N THR A 2 -16.92 63.21 24.78
CA THR A 2 -16.09 61.98 24.92
C THR A 2 -16.51 61.04 26.05
N ASP A 3 -17.27 59.99 25.71
CA ASP A 3 -17.06 58.59 26.10
C ASP A 3 -17.96 57.71 25.19
N SER A 4 -17.48 56.83 24.32
CA SER A 4 -16.64 55.63 24.45
C SER A 4 -17.40 54.39 25.00
N SER A 5 -17.95 53.58 24.09
CA SER A 5 -17.91 52.12 24.18
C SER A 5 -18.46 51.46 22.90
N SER A 6 -17.58 50.69 22.27
CA SER A 6 -17.79 49.85 21.10
C SER A 6 -18.37 48.48 21.49
N PRO A 7 -19.20 47.83 20.64
CA PRO A 7 -19.38 46.39 20.74
C PRO A 7 -18.25 45.70 19.98
N LYS A 8 -17.40 44.98 20.73
CA LYS A 8 -16.36 44.10 20.19
C LYS A 8 -16.98 43.05 19.26
N ARG A 9 -16.62 43.10 17.98
CA ARG A 9 -16.83 42.00 17.01
C ARG A 9 -16.11 40.75 17.53
N ARG A 10 -16.89 39.70 17.82
CA ARG A 10 -16.39 38.35 18.11
C ARG A 10 -15.76 37.76 16.85
N LYS A 11 -14.62 37.08 17.02
CA LYS A 11 -13.99 36.19 16.02
C LYS A 11 -15.01 35.18 15.49
N VAL A 12 -15.20 35.18 14.17
CA VAL A 12 -15.91 34.17 13.38
C VAL A 12 -14.83 33.30 12.76
N GLU A 13 -14.69 32.03 13.15
CA GLU A 13 -13.61 31.20 12.58
C GLU A 13 -13.88 29.68 12.56
N LYS A 14 -15.13 29.19 12.71
CA LYS A 14 -15.43 27.74 12.63
C LYS A 14 -16.70 27.31 11.85
N ASN A 15 -17.52 28.22 11.33
CA ASN A 15 -18.83 27.87 10.72
C ASN A 15 -18.94 28.00 9.19
N ASP A 16 -17.96 28.59 8.48
CA ASP A 16 -18.15 28.93 7.05
C ASP A 16 -17.97 27.74 6.10
N PHE A 17 -17.02 26.82 6.35
CA PHE A 17 -16.74 25.72 5.41
C PHE A 17 -17.82 24.62 5.39
N SER A 18 -18.46 24.33 6.53
CA SER A 18 -19.52 23.31 6.60
C SER A 18 -20.72 23.71 5.76
N VAL A 19 -21.18 24.95 5.92
CA VAL A 19 -22.32 25.49 5.17
C VAL A 19 -22.02 25.54 3.67
N LEU A 20 -20.83 26.01 3.29
CA LEU A 20 -20.41 26.03 1.88
C LEU A 20 -20.35 24.63 1.25
N LEU A 21 -19.84 23.64 1.97
CA LEU A 21 -19.76 22.27 1.45
C LEU A 21 -21.12 21.59 1.36
N GLU A 22 -22.02 21.83 2.32
CA GLU A 22 -23.42 21.39 2.24
C GLU A 22 -24.11 22.02 1.02
N ASP A 23 -23.91 23.32 0.79
CA ASP A 23 -24.46 24.07 -0.35
C ASP A 23 -23.89 23.63 -1.70
N TRP A 24 -22.67 23.11 -1.74
CA TRP A 24 -22.06 22.58 -2.97
C TRP A 24 -22.39 21.13 -3.23
N LEU A 25 -22.37 20.30 -2.19
CA LEU A 25 -22.51 18.85 -2.32
C LEU A 25 -23.96 18.38 -2.20
N GLY A 26 -24.86 19.22 -1.70
CA GLY A 26 -26.29 18.96 -1.60
C GLY A 26 -26.65 17.93 -0.51
N VAL A 27 -25.81 17.76 0.50
CA VAL A 27 -26.05 16.81 1.60
C VAL A 27 -27.04 17.46 2.58
N GLY A 28 -28.27 16.94 2.65
CA GLY A 28 -29.32 17.43 3.56
C GLY A 28 -30.58 17.99 2.87
N GLY A 29 -30.57 18.18 1.55
CA GLY A 29 -31.75 18.56 0.75
C GLY A 29 -32.54 17.35 0.21
N ALA A 30 -33.77 17.56 -0.26
CA ALA A 30 -34.49 16.54 -1.03
C ALA A 30 -33.65 16.18 -2.26
N ALA A 31 -33.29 14.90 -2.42
CA ALA A 31 -32.33 14.37 -3.39
C ALA A 31 -32.63 14.67 -4.89
N SER A 32 -33.68 15.43 -5.19
CA SER A 32 -34.10 15.83 -6.53
C SER A 32 -33.61 17.21 -6.97
N GLU A 33 -33.19 18.09 -6.05
CA GLU A 33 -32.81 19.46 -6.41
C GLU A 33 -31.29 19.68 -6.47
N PRO A 34 -30.79 20.42 -7.48
CA PRO A 34 -29.39 20.77 -7.57
C PRO A 34 -28.94 21.64 -6.38
N PRO A 35 -27.70 21.48 -5.89
CA PRO A 35 -27.11 22.35 -4.88
C PRO A 35 -27.20 23.82 -5.32
N GLN A 36 -27.49 24.73 -4.39
CA GLN A 36 -27.81 26.14 -4.70
C GLN A 36 -26.69 26.84 -5.50
N ALA A 37 -25.43 26.53 -5.20
CA ALA A 37 -24.28 27.05 -5.93
C ALA A 37 -24.23 26.58 -7.39
N LEU A 38 -24.78 25.41 -7.69
CA LEU A 38 -24.82 24.82 -9.02
C LEU A 38 -26.10 25.17 -9.79
N GLN A 39 -27.21 25.50 -9.12
CA GLN A 39 -28.47 25.94 -9.77
C GLN A 39 -28.26 27.09 -10.75
N ALA A 40 -27.34 27.99 -10.43
CA ALA A 40 -26.97 29.12 -11.28
C ALA A 40 -26.23 28.70 -12.55
N LEU A 41 -25.56 27.55 -12.58
CA LEU A 41 -24.83 27.00 -13.72
C LEU A 41 -25.71 26.09 -14.61
N LEU A 42 -26.96 25.85 -14.21
CA LEU A 42 -27.88 25.00 -14.94
C LEU A 42 -28.47 25.74 -16.15
N GLY A 43 -27.95 25.37 -17.32
CA GLY A 43 -28.51 25.68 -18.62
C GLY A 43 -28.80 24.41 -19.43
N PRO A 44 -28.87 24.51 -20.77
CA PRO A 44 -28.94 23.34 -21.63
C PRO A 44 -27.78 22.38 -21.35
N LYS A 45 -28.06 21.07 -21.25
CA LYS A 45 -27.02 20.06 -21.02
C LYS A 45 -25.91 20.18 -22.07
N VAL A 46 -24.65 20.27 -21.63
CA VAL A 46 -23.47 20.40 -22.49
C VAL A 46 -23.34 19.16 -23.38
N ARG A 47 -23.45 17.95 -22.81
CA ARG A 47 -23.26 16.67 -23.52
C ARG A 47 -21.92 16.64 -24.29
N ARG A 48 -21.94 16.91 -25.59
CA ARG A 48 -20.75 16.91 -26.48
C ARG A 48 -20.44 18.31 -27.06
N ASP A 49 -21.25 19.31 -26.71
CA ASP A 49 -21.22 20.63 -27.31
C ASP A 49 -20.19 21.53 -26.59
N LEU A 50 -19.01 21.66 -27.20
CA LEU A 50 -17.92 22.48 -26.68
C LEU A 50 -18.29 23.98 -26.60
N HIS A 51 -19.18 24.47 -27.46
CA HIS A 51 -19.62 25.87 -27.41
C HIS A 51 -20.49 26.14 -26.19
N LYS A 52 -21.36 25.19 -25.80
CA LYS A 52 -22.09 25.28 -24.54
C LYS A 52 -21.17 25.25 -23.32
N LEU A 53 -20.14 24.40 -23.34
CA LEU A 53 -19.13 24.38 -22.28
C LEU A 53 -18.40 25.73 -22.19
N GLN A 54 -18.03 26.30 -23.34
CA GLN A 54 -17.39 27.61 -23.42
C GLN A 54 -18.29 28.73 -22.87
N GLN A 55 -19.57 28.76 -23.27
CA GLN A 55 -20.55 29.75 -22.82
C GLN A 55 -20.76 29.69 -21.31
N LEU A 56 -20.79 28.49 -20.73
CA LEU A 56 -20.92 28.31 -19.28
C LEU A 56 -19.74 28.96 -18.54
N PHE A 57 -18.51 28.72 -18.99
CA PHE A 57 -17.33 29.37 -18.39
C PHE A 57 -17.30 30.88 -18.63
N GLN A 58 -17.71 31.36 -19.80
CA GLN A 58 -17.79 32.81 -20.08
C GLN A 58 -18.83 33.51 -19.20
N ALA A 59 -19.98 32.86 -18.96
CA ALA A 59 -21.02 33.37 -18.08
C ALA A 59 -20.52 33.54 -16.63
N ALA A 60 -19.61 32.67 -16.18
CA ALA A 60 -18.95 32.78 -14.88
C ALA A 60 -17.72 33.72 -14.88
N GLY A 61 -17.48 34.46 -15.96
CA GLY A 61 -16.42 35.46 -16.06
C GLY A 61 -15.02 34.90 -16.36
N PHE A 62 -14.91 33.68 -16.88
CA PHE A 62 -13.62 33.13 -17.34
C PHE A 62 -13.31 33.60 -18.77
N ARG A 63 -12.06 33.99 -19.03
CA ARG A 63 -11.57 34.13 -20.40
C ARG A 63 -11.37 32.75 -21.01
N THR A 64 -11.97 32.53 -22.17
CA THR A 64 -11.91 31.25 -22.87
C THR A 64 -11.57 31.41 -24.36
N SER A 65 -11.12 30.31 -24.98
CA SER A 65 -10.93 30.22 -26.43
C SER A 65 -11.24 28.81 -26.94
N ILE A 66 -11.73 28.68 -28.18
CA ILE A 66 -11.82 27.40 -28.87
C ILE A 66 -10.48 27.14 -29.58
N VAL A 67 -9.88 25.97 -29.33
CA VAL A 67 -8.70 25.48 -30.05
C VAL A 67 -9.18 24.55 -31.14
N GLN A 68 -8.70 24.72 -32.38
CA GLN A 68 -9.16 23.95 -33.54
C GLN A 68 -8.23 22.79 -33.95
N SER A 69 -6.96 22.80 -33.55
CA SER A 69 -5.94 21.82 -33.96
C SER A 69 -5.18 21.24 -32.77
N PRO A 70 -4.92 19.91 -32.72
CA PRO A 70 -5.29 18.88 -33.70
C PRO A 70 -6.77 18.45 -33.63
N ARG A 71 -7.53 18.94 -32.65
CA ARG A 71 -8.97 18.69 -32.45
C ARG A 71 -9.61 19.87 -31.73
N LEU A 72 -10.93 20.05 -31.93
CA LEU A 72 -11.74 21.01 -31.19
C LEU A 72 -11.64 20.80 -29.66
N ALA A 73 -11.35 21.88 -28.94
CA ALA A 73 -11.27 21.91 -27.49
C ALA A 73 -11.60 23.29 -26.92
N VAL A 74 -11.94 23.36 -25.64
CA VAL A 74 -12.15 24.62 -24.91
C VAL A 74 -10.95 24.87 -24.01
N SER A 75 -10.28 26.01 -24.17
CA SER A 75 -9.24 26.47 -23.25
C SER A 75 -9.79 27.56 -22.32
N LEU A 76 -9.41 27.48 -21.04
CA LEU A 76 -9.66 28.49 -20.01
C LEU A 76 -8.33 29.08 -19.57
N TYR A 77 -8.25 30.41 -19.50
CA TYR A 77 -7.01 31.09 -19.10
C TYR A 77 -6.98 31.32 -17.59
N LYS A 78 -5.84 30.99 -16.97
CA LYS A 78 -5.67 31.01 -15.52
C LYS A 78 -5.69 32.42 -14.92
N ASP A 79 -5.28 33.44 -15.68
CA ASP A 79 -5.32 34.85 -15.24
C ASP A 79 -6.72 35.36 -14.87
N SER A 80 -7.76 34.74 -15.43
CA SER A 80 -9.17 35.01 -15.09
C SER A 80 -9.52 34.65 -13.64
N CYS A 81 -8.64 33.89 -12.98
CA CYS A 81 -8.79 33.41 -11.61
C CYS A 81 -8.11 34.35 -10.58
N VAL A 82 -7.16 35.19 -11.01
CA VAL A 82 -6.38 36.07 -10.11
C VAL A 82 -7.13 37.36 -9.77
N GLN A 83 -8.06 37.81 -10.63
CA GLN A 83 -8.81 39.05 -10.46
C GLN A 83 -9.79 39.07 -9.26
N VAL A 84 -10.00 37.92 -8.59
CA VAL A 84 -10.90 37.78 -7.43
C VAL A 84 -10.43 38.64 -6.23
N GLN A 85 -9.11 38.80 -6.03
CA GLN A 85 -8.57 39.60 -4.93
C GLN A 85 -8.90 41.10 -5.02
N GLN A 86 -9.08 41.64 -6.24
CA GLN A 86 -9.41 43.07 -6.42
C GLN A 86 -10.93 43.32 -6.33
N GLN A 87 -11.77 42.35 -6.65
CA GLN A 87 -13.24 42.49 -6.57
C GLN A 87 -13.79 42.27 -5.15
N GLN A 88 -13.15 41.44 -4.31
CA GLN A 88 -13.55 41.25 -2.90
C GLN A 88 -13.50 42.54 -2.07
N GLN A 89 -12.71 43.55 -2.48
CA GLN A 89 -12.66 44.86 -1.80
C GLN A 89 -13.71 45.86 -2.32
N LEU A 90 -14.40 45.58 -3.43
CA LEU A 90 -15.32 46.51 -4.10
C LEU A 90 -16.81 46.13 -4.02
N GLN A 91 -17.17 44.89 -3.65
CA GLN A 91 -18.54 44.37 -3.78
C GLN A 91 -19.29 44.21 -2.45
N GLN A 92 -19.47 45.29 -1.69
CA GLN A 92 -20.47 45.31 -0.58
C GLN A 92 -21.86 45.83 -1.02
N GLN A 93 -22.13 46.03 -2.32
CA GLN A 93 -23.40 46.60 -2.78
C GLN A 93 -23.85 46.07 -4.15
N GLN A 94 -24.39 44.84 -4.25
CA GLN A 94 -25.43 44.42 -5.23
C GLN A 94 -25.78 42.92 -5.12
N GLN A 95 -27.06 42.55 -5.29
CA GLN A 95 -27.55 41.15 -5.19
C GLN A 95 -27.23 40.29 -6.43
N ASP A 96 -27.08 40.88 -7.61
CA ASP A 96 -26.71 40.14 -8.84
C ASP A 96 -25.25 39.64 -8.81
N ASP A 97 -24.38 40.30 -8.05
CA ASP A 97 -22.99 39.88 -7.83
C ASP A 97 -22.89 38.56 -7.04
N ASN A 98 -23.85 38.27 -6.15
CA ASN A 98 -23.81 37.05 -5.33
C ASN A 98 -23.98 35.77 -6.16
N LYS A 99 -24.81 35.78 -7.21
CA LYS A 99 -25.03 34.62 -8.08
C LYS A 99 -23.80 34.33 -8.94
N LEU A 100 -23.23 35.37 -9.54
CA LEU A 100 -22.01 35.27 -10.35
C LEU A 100 -20.82 34.82 -9.49
N TYR A 101 -20.71 35.34 -8.26
CA TYR A 101 -19.70 34.94 -7.30
C TYR A 101 -19.81 33.45 -6.96
N ALA A 102 -21.00 32.96 -6.61
CA ALA A 102 -21.22 31.54 -6.29
C ALA A 102 -20.87 30.62 -7.47
N GLN A 103 -21.25 31.00 -8.70
CA GLN A 103 -20.88 30.27 -9.93
C GLN A 103 -19.37 30.18 -10.10
N LYS A 104 -18.69 31.32 -9.97
CA LYS A 104 -17.24 31.41 -10.15
C LYS A 104 -16.49 30.66 -9.05
N ASP A 105 -16.95 30.76 -7.80
CA ASP A 105 -16.36 30.06 -6.65
C ASP A 105 -16.48 28.53 -6.77
N TYR A 106 -17.65 28.03 -7.18
CA TYR A 106 -17.84 26.61 -7.48
C TYR A 106 -16.86 26.13 -8.56
N LEU A 107 -16.77 26.85 -9.69
CA LEU A 107 -15.90 26.47 -10.80
C LEU A 107 -14.41 26.59 -10.45
N LEU A 108 -14.00 27.60 -9.68
CA LEU A 108 -12.63 27.72 -9.18
C LEU A 108 -12.25 26.55 -8.28
N THR A 109 -13.16 26.13 -7.40
CA THR A 109 -12.95 24.99 -6.50
C THR A 109 -12.89 23.67 -7.28
N MET A 110 -13.82 23.47 -8.21
CA MET A 110 -13.83 22.30 -9.10
C MET A 110 -12.55 22.18 -9.93
N LEU A 111 -11.97 23.31 -10.36
CA LEU A 111 -10.74 23.36 -11.14
C LEU A 111 -9.46 23.35 -10.29
N GLY A 112 -9.56 23.31 -8.96
CA GLY A 112 -8.40 23.36 -8.05
C GLY A 112 -7.64 24.68 -8.06
N LEU A 113 -8.29 25.78 -8.48
CA LEU A 113 -7.71 27.12 -8.66
C LEU A 113 -8.13 28.11 -7.57
N HIS A 114 -8.94 27.69 -6.60
CA HIS A 114 -9.38 28.56 -5.51
C HIS A 114 -8.18 28.94 -4.59
N PRO A 115 -8.08 30.19 -4.10
CA PRO A 115 -7.00 30.60 -3.17
C PRO A 115 -6.89 29.72 -1.93
N ASP A 116 -8.03 29.33 -1.36
CA ASP A 116 -8.12 28.47 -0.18
C ASP A 116 -8.30 26.98 -0.53
N GLN A 117 -7.90 26.54 -1.74
CA GLN A 117 -8.15 25.17 -2.20
C GLN A 117 -7.60 24.13 -1.21
N THR A 118 -6.37 24.28 -0.73
CA THR A 118 -5.75 23.32 0.20
C THR A 118 -6.58 23.18 1.48
N GLN A 119 -7.03 24.29 2.06
CA GLN A 119 -7.85 24.25 3.29
C GLN A 119 -9.22 23.59 3.05
N ARG A 120 -9.84 23.87 1.89
CA ARG A 120 -11.12 23.26 1.49
C ARG A 120 -10.99 21.75 1.27
N GLU A 121 -9.90 21.31 0.62
CA GLU A 121 -9.60 19.89 0.40
C GLU A 121 -9.34 19.16 1.73
N ASP A 122 -8.51 19.73 2.61
CA ASP A 122 -8.20 19.15 3.92
C ASP A 122 -9.47 19.00 4.77
N TYR A 123 -10.32 20.02 4.78
CA TYR A 123 -11.59 19.99 5.50
C TYR A 123 -12.54 18.92 4.93
N TYR A 124 -12.67 18.85 3.60
CA TYR A 124 -13.49 17.83 2.93
C TYR A 124 -13.03 16.41 3.30
N GLN A 125 -11.73 16.13 3.19
CA GLN A 125 -11.18 14.80 3.49
C GLN A 125 -11.38 14.42 4.97
N GLN A 126 -11.18 15.35 5.90
CA GLN A 126 -11.25 15.07 7.34
C GLN A 126 -12.69 14.94 7.86
N HIS A 127 -13.63 15.71 7.31
CA HIS A 127 -14.95 15.90 7.93
C HIS A 127 -16.14 15.45 7.07
N PHE A 128 -16.01 15.40 5.75
CA PHE A 128 -17.18 15.27 4.87
C PHE A 128 -17.11 14.10 3.89
N GLN A 129 -15.90 13.75 3.43
CA GLN A 129 -15.67 12.71 2.44
C GLN A 129 -16.29 11.36 2.85
N PRO A 130 -16.11 10.83 4.09
CA PRO A 130 -16.66 9.51 4.44
C PRO A 130 -18.19 9.48 4.31
N SER A 131 -18.87 10.48 4.84
CA SER A 131 -20.33 10.62 4.80
C SER A 131 -20.84 10.79 3.37
N TYR A 132 -20.18 11.66 2.59
CA TYR A 132 -20.55 11.89 1.20
C TYR A 132 -20.36 10.64 0.32
N CYS A 133 -19.25 9.91 0.50
CA CYS A 133 -19.02 8.63 -0.17
C CYS A 133 -20.07 7.59 0.22
N LEU A 134 -20.47 7.51 1.50
CA LEU A 134 -21.54 6.63 1.95
C LEU A 134 -22.88 6.98 1.26
N HIS A 135 -23.25 8.26 1.21
CA HIS A 135 -24.45 8.71 0.49
C HIS A 135 -24.42 8.31 -0.99
N ARG A 136 -23.29 8.50 -1.67
CA ARG A 136 -23.11 8.13 -3.08
C ARG A 136 -23.15 6.62 -3.29
N PHE A 137 -22.58 5.85 -2.36
CA PHE A 137 -22.63 4.39 -2.37
C PHE A 137 -24.07 3.88 -2.19
N VAL A 138 -24.82 4.41 -1.22
CA VAL A 138 -26.24 4.08 -1.01
C VAL A 138 -27.07 4.43 -2.25
N ALA A 139 -26.90 5.62 -2.83
CA ALA A 139 -27.59 6.00 -4.06
C ALA A 139 -27.30 5.04 -5.22
N ARG A 140 -26.05 4.55 -5.32
CA ARG A 140 -25.66 3.55 -6.32
C ARG A 140 -26.34 2.20 -6.08
N LEU A 141 -26.37 1.74 -4.83
CA LEU A 141 -27.02 0.49 -4.42
C LEU A 141 -28.55 0.54 -4.62
N GLN A 142 -29.19 1.69 -4.40
CA GLN A 142 -30.62 1.86 -4.69
C GLN A 142 -30.94 1.62 -6.18
N VAL A 143 -29.98 1.88 -7.08
CA VAL A 143 -30.15 1.59 -8.51
C VAL A 143 -29.78 0.16 -8.84
N ALA A 144 -28.63 -0.33 -8.34
CA ALA A 144 -28.07 -1.64 -8.72
C ALA A 144 -28.69 -2.82 -7.97
N CYS A 145 -29.05 -2.64 -6.71
CA CYS A 145 -29.48 -3.67 -5.76
C CYS A 145 -30.91 -3.40 -5.22
N ARG A 146 -31.81 -2.91 -6.08
CA ARG A 146 -33.19 -2.46 -5.72
C ARG A 146 -33.96 -3.41 -4.80
N LYS A 147 -33.81 -4.73 -4.97
CA LYS A 147 -34.53 -5.72 -4.15
C LYS A 147 -33.98 -5.78 -2.73
N ALA A 148 -32.65 -5.92 -2.58
CA ALA A 148 -31.99 -5.94 -1.28
C ALA A 148 -32.17 -4.62 -0.52
N MET A 149 -32.19 -3.48 -1.23
CA MET A 149 -32.39 -2.16 -0.63
C MET A 149 -33.82 -1.91 -0.10
N LYS A 150 -34.79 -2.75 -0.46
CA LYS A 150 -36.19 -2.71 0.04
C LYS A 150 -36.42 -3.68 1.20
N ASP A 151 -35.38 -4.36 1.67
CA ASP A 151 -35.48 -5.21 2.85
C ASP A 151 -35.77 -4.33 4.09
N PRO A 152 -36.73 -4.70 4.95
CA PRO A 152 -37.10 -3.89 6.11
C PRO A 152 -35.93 -3.55 7.04
N HIS A 153 -34.99 -4.48 7.23
CA HIS A 153 -33.82 -4.25 8.09
C HIS A 153 -32.81 -3.29 7.45
N VAL A 154 -32.69 -3.33 6.11
CA VAL A 154 -31.87 -2.37 5.36
C VAL A 154 -32.51 -0.98 5.37
N GLU A 155 -33.83 -0.89 5.20
CA GLU A 155 -34.57 0.39 5.24
C GLU A 155 -34.54 1.02 6.64
N GLU A 156 -34.73 0.24 7.70
CA GLU A 156 -34.62 0.69 9.09
C GLU A 156 -33.21 1.21 9.39
N TRP A 157 -32.19 0.45 8.97
CA TRP A 157 -30.80 0.87 9.11
C TRP A 157 -30.54 2.19 8.36
N MET A 158 -30.98 2.31 7.10
CA MET A 158 -30.84 3.55 6.33
C MET A 158 -31.54 4.73 7.01
N ALA A 159 -32.76 4.53 7.51
CA ALA A 159 -33.52 5.58 8.19
C ALA A 159 -32.84 6.05 9.48
N SER A 160 -32.17 5.16 10.22
CA SER A 160 -31.42 5.51 11.44
C SER A 160 -30.07 6.15 11.14
N SER A 161 -29.28 5.59 10.20
CA SER A 161 -27.93 6.06 9.90
C SER A 161 -27.90 7.35 9.08
N LEU A 162 -28.78 7.54 8.09
CA LEU A 162 -28.81 8.77 7.28
C LEU A 162 -29.36 9.97 8.06
N LYS A 163 -30.27 9.75 9.02
CA LYS A 163 -30.77 10.81 9.94
C LYS A 163 -29.70 11.27 10.93
N ALA A 164 -28.88 10.33 11.44
CA ALA A 164 -27.74 10.68 12.29
C ALA A 164 -26.71 11.54 11.54
N THR A 165 -26.53 11.28 10.23
CA THR A 165 -25.55 11.98 9.37
C THR A 165 -25.99 13.41 8.99
N THR A 166 -27.30 13.70 8.99
CA THR A 166 -27.86 15.01 8.58
C THR A 166 -28.12 15.97 9.75
N CYS A 167 -28.08 15.49 11.01
CA CYS A 167 -28.40 16.32 12.19
C CYS A 167 -27.18 16.84 12.98
N THR A 168 -25.95 16.58 12.57
CA THR A 168 -24.74 16.95 13.34
C THR A 168 -24.08 18.24 12.87
N THR A 169 -24.72 19.39 13.11
CA THR A 169 -24.07 20.71 12.99
C THR A 169 -23.31 21.12 14.27
N THR A 170 -23.30 20.32 15.34
CA THR A 170 -22.69 20.72 16.63
C THR A 170 -21.90 19.65 17.40
N ALA A 171 -21.78 18.41 16.91
CA ALA A 171 -21.01 17.35 17.58
C ALA A 171 -19.86 16.85 16.69
N ASN A 172 -18.82 17.65 16.57
CA ASN A 172 -17.61 17.27 15.83
C ASN A 172 -16.83 16.18 16.59
N GLN A 173 -16.50 15.09 15.88
CA GLN A 173 -15.53 14.01 16.15
C GLN A 173 -16.08 12.61 16.50
N THR A 174 -17.32 12.43 16.96
CA THR A 174 -17.89 11.09 17.22
C THR A 174 -18.50 10.43 15.97
N ALA A 175 -19.02 11.21 15.01
CA ALA A 175 -19.67 10.68 13.80
C ALA A 175 -18.73 9.88 12.88
N ASN A 176 -17.46 10.29 12.74
CA ASN A 176 -16.49 9.57 11.90
C ASN A 176 -16.19 8.15 12.40
N ALA A 177 -16.28 7.89 13.71
CA ALA A 177 -16.09 6.55 14.27
C ALA A 177 -17.27 5.62 13.96
N ASP A 178 -18.50 6.16 13.93
CA ASP A 178 -19.71 5.40 13.56
C ASP A 178 -19.75 5.05 12.05
N HIS A 179 -19.19 5.90 11.18
CA HIS A 179 -19.15 5.66 9.74
C HIS A 179 -18.26 4.47 9.32
N HIS A 180 -17.15 4.23 10.02
CA HIS A 180 -16.30 3.06 9.75
C HIS A 180 -16.98 1.73 10.11
N GLN A 181 -17.92 1.73 11.06
CA GLN A 181 -18.74 0.55 11.40
C GLN A 181 -20.01 0.42 10.55
N ALA A 182 -20.49 1.54 9.99
CA ALA A 182 -21.70 1.61 9.18
C ALA A 182 -21.59 0.78 7.88
N ILE A 183 -20.46 0.88 7.17
CA ILE A 183 -20.26 0.22 5.87
C ILE A 183 -20.23 -1.31 5.97
N PRO A 184 -19.42 -1.94 6.85
CA PRO A 184 -19.44 -3.39 7.00
C PRO A 184 -20.81 -3.92 7.42
N LYS A 185 -21.51 -3.20 8.31
CA LYS A 185 -22.87 -3.56 8.74
C LYS A 185 -23.87 -3.50 7.57
N LEU A 186 -23.80 -2.45 6.74
CA LEU A 186 -24.64 -2.35 5.54
C LEU A 186 -24.35 -3.50 4.55
N ILE A 187 -23.08 -3.80 4.30
CA ILE A 187 -22.69 -4.92 3.42
C ILE A 187 -23.25 -6.24 3.96
N GLN A 188 -23.12 -6.52 5.26
CA GLN A 188 -23.68 -7.72 5.87
C GLN A 188 -25.20 -7.79 5.75
N LEU A 189 -25.92 -6.68 5.98
CA LEU A 189 -27.38 -6.63 5.81
C LEU A 189 -27.78 -6.90 4.35
N LEU A 190 -27.05 -6.36 3.39
CA LEU A 190 -27.30 -6.60 1.95
C LEU A 190 -27.07 -8.06 1.56
N LEU A 191 -26.02 -8.69 2.06
CA LEU A 191 -25.73 -10.10 1.82
C LEU A 191 -26.80 -11.02 2.41
N LYS A 192 -27.37 -10.64 3.58
CA LYS A 192 -28.51 -11.34 4.17
C LYS A 192 -29.80 -11.15 3.34
N ALA A 193 -30.03 -9.94 2.83
CA ALA A 193 -31.21 -9.61 2.05
C ALA A 193 -31.20 -10.21 0.63
N ASP A 194 -30.04 -10.32 -0.02
CA ASP A 194 -29.88 -11.06 -1.29
C ASP A 194 -28.59 -11.90 -1.28
N PRO A 195 -28.69 -13.21 -0.97
CA PRO A 195 -27.54 -14.12 -0.92
C PRO A 195 -26.77 -14.28 -2.25
N ARG A 196 -27.30 -13.77 -3.37
CA ARG A 196 -26.60 -13.78 -4.67
C ARG A 196 -25.57 -12.65 -4.79
N LEU A 197 -25.65 -11.65 -3.93
CA LEU A 197 -24.64 -10.60 -3.85
C LEU A 197 -23.35 -11.19 -3.32
N ARG A 198 -22.23 -10.74 -3.88
CA ARG A 198 -20.90 -11.08 -3.38
C ARG A 198 -20.33 -9.90 -2.62
N GLN A 199 -19.78 -10.15 -1.45
CA GLN A 199 -19.13 -9.14 -0.62
C GLN A 199 -18.11 -8.34 -1.45
N GLU A 200 -17.27 -9.04 -2.21
CA GLU A 200 -16.26 -8.43 -3.07
C GLU A 200 -16.86 -7.42 -4.07
N GLN A 201 -18.04 -7.70 -4.64
CA GLN A 201 -18.66 -6.78 -5.60
C GLN A 201 -19.14 -5.49 -4.93
N LEU A 202 -19.60 -5.59 -3.68
CA LEU A 202 -20.04 -4.43 -2.90
C LEU A 202 -18.84 -3.59 -2.43
N GLU A 203 -17.78 -4.25 -1.97
CA GLU A 203 -16.50 -3.61 -1.62
C GLU A 203 -15.88 -2.90 -2.83
N HIS A 204 -15.88 -3.54 -3.99
CA HIS A 204 -15.39 -2.93 -5.23
C HIS A 204 -16.18 -1.68 -5.65
N GLU A 205 -17.51 -1.71 -5.56
CA GLU A 205 -18.30 -0.51 -5.88
C GLU A 205 -18.10 0.60 -4.85
N LEU A 206 -17.82 0.27 -3.58
CA LEU A 206 -17.45 1.24 -2.56
C LEU A 206 -16.09 1.89 -2.86
N GLU A 207 -15.05 1.10 -3.12
CA GLU A 207 -13.72 1.59 -3.50
C GLU A 207 -13.82 2.52 -4.71
N ARG A 208 -14.59 2.09 -5.72
CA ARG A 208 -14.86 2.91 -6.89
C ARG A 208 -15.51 4.24 -6.53
N VAL A 209 -16.51 4.27 -5.65
CA VAL A 209 -17.12 5.53 -5.20
C VAL A 209 -16.08 6.39 -4.48
N GLN A 210 -15.24 5.82 -3.63
CA GLN A 210 -14.20 6.57 -2.92
C GLN A 210 -13.18 7.20 -3.88
N TRP A 211 -12.73 6.49 -4.92
CA TRP A 211 -11.81 7.03 -5.92
C TRP A 211 -12.38 8.23 -6.66
N HIS A 212 -13.63 8.14 -7.10
CA HIS A 212 -14.30 9.21 -7.85
C HIS A 212 -14.53 10.48 -7.03
N HIS A 213 -14.46 10.38 -5.71
CA HIS A 213 -14.71 11.49 -4.79
C HIS A 213 -13.55 11.63 -3.78
N CYS A 214 -12.33 11.29 -4.20
CA CYS A 214 -11.12 11.31 -3.35
C CYS A 214 -10.71 12.72 -2.91
N THR A 215 -11.05 13.72 -3.72
CA THR A 215 -10.86 15.15 -3.45
C THR A 215 -12.17 15.90 -3.66
N LEU A 216 -12.28 17.08 -3.07
CA LEU A 216 -13.39 17.99 -3.26
C LEU A 216 -13.51 18.36 -4.75
N ALA A 217 -12.40 18.72 -5.40
CA ALA A 217 -12.40 19.00 -6.84
C ALA A 217 -12.99 17.83 -7.65
N ASN A 218 -12.62 16.59 -7.32
CA ASN A 218 -13.19 15.41 -7.95
C ASN A 218 -14.67 15.20 -7.62
N ALA A 219 -15.09 15.46 -6.37
CA ALA A 219 -16.49 15.38 -6.01
C ALA A 219 -17.36 16.35 -6.82
N LEU A 220 -16.92 17.59 -6.95
CA LEU A 220 -17.60 18.63 -7.73
C LEU A 220 -17.57 18.34 -9.24
N VAL A 221 -16.46 17.81 -9.76
CA VAL A 221 -16.38 17.47 -11.19
C VAL A 221 -17.29 16.29 -11.54
N GLN A 222 -17.43 15.28 -10.66
CA GLN A 222 -18.38 14.18 -10.90
C GLN A 222 -19.81 14.68 -10.97
N GLN A 223 -20.21 15.57 -10.04
CA GLN A 223 -21.54 16.18 -10.06
C GLN A 223 -21.75 16.96 -11.36
N PHE A 224 -20.82 17.84 -11.71
CA PHE A 224 -20.88 18.65 -12.91
C PHE A 224 -21.02 17.79 -14.18
N LEU A 225 -20.16 16.78 -14.34
CA LEU A 225 -20.12 15.95 -15.55
C LEU A 225 -21.31 14.98 -15.65
N ARG A 226 -21.67 14.28 -14.57
CA ARG A 226 -22.64 13.18 -14.63
C ARG A 226 -24.05 13.60 -14.28
N ASP A 227 -24.20 14.29 -13.15
CA ASP A 227 -25.51 14.54 -12.56
C ASP A 227 -26.23 15.63 -13.37
N TYR A 228 -25.49 16.64 -13.85
CA TYR A 228 -26.09 17.83 -14.46
C TYR A 228 -25.87 17.97 -15.97
N HIS A 229 -24.62 17.94 -16.46
CA HIS A 229 -24.34 18.26 -17.87
C HIS A 229 -24.23 17.06 -18.82
N GLY A 230 -24.06 15.84 -18.29
CA GLY A 230 -23.98 14.60 -19.06
C GLY A 230 -22.85 14.57 -20.08
N CYS A 231 -21.73 15.21 -19.79
CA CYS A 231 -20.56 15.28 -20.67
C CYS A 231 -19.49 14.24 -20.27
N VAL A 232 -18.74 13.78 -21.27
CA VAL A 232 -17.65 12.81 -21.09
C VAL A 232 -16.36 13.50 -21.53
N ILE A 233 -15.41 13.62 -20.61
CA ILE A 233 -14.10 14.20 -20.90
C ILE A 233 -13.18 13.13 -21.48
N GLN A 234 -12.49 13.46 -22.57
CA GLN A 234 -11.41 12.67 -23.13
C GLN A 234 -10.10 12.95 -22.40
N ASN A 235 -9.66 14.22 -22.38
CA ASN A 235 -8.41 14.64 -21.74
C ASN A 235 -8.51 16.08 -21.26
N VAL A 236 -7.73 16.40 -20.23
CA VAL A 236 -7.51 17.77 -19.76
C VAL A 236 -6.02 18.04 -19.67
N PHE A 237 -5.58 19.16 -20.24
CA PHE A 237 -4.17 19.56 -20.26
C PHE A 237 -3.95 20.94 -19.68
N PHE A 238 -2.90 21.10 -18.88
CA PHE A 238 -2.39 22.37 -18.41
C PHE A 238 -1.16 22.79 -19.20
N LYS A 239 -1.26 23.93 -19.90
CA LYS A 239 -0.14 24.54 -20.63
C LYS A 239 0.42 25.68 -19.80
N THR A 240 1.67 25.53 -19.37
CA THR A 240 2.43 26.60 -18.70
C THR A 240 2.97 27.61 -19.73
N SER A 241 3.22 28.83 -19.28
CA SER A 241 3.82 29.89 -20.09
C SER A 241 4.67 30.80 -19.22
N HIS A 242 5.76 31.32 -19.78
CA HIS A 242 6.59 32.36 -19.17
C HIS A 242 5.82 33.68 -18.97
N VAL A 243 4.69 33.87 -19.67
CA VAL A 243 3.77 34.96 -19.41
C VAL A 243 2.51 34.39 -18.72
N PRO A 244 2.22 34.74 -17.45
CA PRO A 244 1.10 34.16 -16.69
C PRO A 244 -0.26 34.25 -17.40
N LYS A 245 -0.47 35.30 -18.20
CA LYS A 245 -1.70 35.47 -18.98
C LYS A 245 -1.92 34.35 -20.01
N TYR A 246 -0.89 33.67 -20.49
CA TYR A 246 -1.04 32.60 -21.48
C TYR A 246 -1.12 31.20 -20.86
N GLU A 247 -1.06 31.08 -19.53
CA GLU A 247 -1.32 29.81 -18.84
C GLU A 247 -2.79 29.41 -19.02
N ARG A 248 -3.03 28.17 -19.42
CA ARG A 248 -4.38 27.71 -19.73
C ARG A 248 -4.62 26.23 -19.45
N ILE A 249 -5.83 25.92 -19.03
CA ILE A 249 -6.37 24.55 -18.92
C ILE A 249 -7.23 24.28 -20.14
N THR A 250 -6.99 23.17 -20.84
CA THR A 250 -7.69 22.83 -22.09
C THR A 250 -8.45 21.52 -21.94
N PHE A 251 -9.76 21.57 -22.20
CA PHE A 251 -10.69 20.45 -22.10
C PHE A 251 -11.01 19.86 -23.48
N TYR A 252 -10.82 18.57 -23.61
CA TYR A 252 -11.25 17.77 -24.75
C TYR A 252 -12.42 16.89 -24.33
N LEU A 253 -13.55 16.98 -25.02
CA LEU A 253 -14.71 16.10 -24.81
C LEU A 253 -14.63 14.88 -25.73
N TYR A 254 -15.13 13.74 -25.26
CA TYR A 254 -15.24 12.51 -26.05
C TYR A 254 -16.24 12.67 -27.20
N ASP A 255 -15.85 12.19 -28.37
CA ASP A 255 -16.65 12.15 -29.58
C ASP A 255 -16.54 10.77 -30.23
N PRO A 256 -17.61 9.95 -30.25
CA PRO A 256 -17.56 8.61 -30.83
C PRO A 256 -17.31 8.60 -32.34
N GLN A 257 -17.42 9.74 -33.03
CA GLN A 257 -17.08 9.84 -34.46
C GLN A 257 -15.56 9.92 -34.69
N ILE A 258 -14.81 10.37 -33.68
CA ILE A 258 -13.36 10.59 -33.77
C ILE A 258 -12.60 9.58 -32.89
N ASP A 259 -13.14 9.29 -31.72
CA ASP A 259 -12.50 8.46 -30.70
C ASP A 259 -12.91 7.00 -30.85
N LEU A 260 -11.92 6.15 -31.13
CA LEU A 260 -12.09 4.70 -31.28
C LEU A 260 -12.62 4.02 -30.02
N VAL A 261 -12.29 4.55 -28.85
CA VAL A 261 -12.61 3.96 -27.55
C VAL A 261 -13.18 5.04 -26.64
N LYS A 262 -14.31 4.72 -26.00
CA LYS A 262 -14.87 5.59 -24.97
C LYS A 262 -13.94 5.63 -23.77
N PRO A 263 -13.52 6.83 -23.29
CA PRO A 263 -12.64 6.94 -22.14
C PRO A 263 -13.36 6.45 -20.88
N SER A 264 -12.56 6.06 -19.89
CA SER A 264 -13.07 5.82 -18.55
C SER A 264 -13.59 7.12 -17.92
N ASN A 265 -14.20 6.99 -16.75
CA ASN A 265 -14.70 8.16 -16.05
C ASN A 265 -13.55 9.10 -15.70
N PHE A 266 -13.70 10.37 -16.06
CA PHE A 266 -12.68 11.36 -15.80
C PHE A 266 -12.56 11.67 -14.31
N MET A 267 -11.33 11.81 -13.85
CA MET A 267 -10.96 12.34 -12.54
C MET A 267 -9.72 13.21 -12.73
N PHE A 268 -9.62 14.29 -11.96
CA PHE A 268 -8.37 15.03 -11.81
C PHE A 268 -7.40 14.27 -10.91
N LEU A 269 -6.10 14.45 -11.14
CA LEU A 269 -5.07 13.97 -10.22
C LEU A 269 -5.29 14.58 -8.80
N PRO A 270 -5.05 13.83 -7.72
CA PRO A 270 -5.30 14.30 -6.34
C PRO A 270 -4.64 15.64 -5.99
N ASP A 271 -3.35 15.82 -6.30
CA ASP A 271 -2.61 17.06 -6.07
C ASP A 271 -2.84 18.15 -7.14
N LEU A 272 -4.07 18.27 -7.65
CA LEU A 272 -4.44 19.20 -8.73
C LEU A 272 -3.98 20.64 -8.44
N SER A 273 -4.22 21.13 -7.23
CA SER A 273 -3.87 22.51 -6.86
C SER A 273 -2.37 22.74 -6.90
N ARG A 274 -1.55 21.80 -6.39
CA ARG A 274 -0.08 21.86 -6.45
C ARG A 274 0.43 21.77 -7.88
N ALA A 275 -0.17 20.92 -8.71
CA ALA A 275 0.20 20.78 -10.12
C ALA A 275 0.01 22.10 -10.90
N LEU A 276 -0.92 22.95 -10.47
CA LEU A 276 -1.23 24.24 -11.07
C LEU A 276 -0.39 25.40 -10.48
N GLN A 277 0.40 25.18 -9.42
CA GLN A 277 1.30 26.19 -8.85
C GLN A 277 2.49 26.49 -9.78
N GLN A 278 2.97 27.73 -9.78
CA GLN A 278 3.91 28.25 -10.78
C GLN A 278 5.22 27.44 -10.86
N GLN A 279 5.66 27.12 -12.08
CA GLN A 279 7.06 26.86 -12.38
C GLN A 279 7.78 28.21 -12.50
N GLN A 280 8.09 28.89 -11.39
CA GLN A 280 8.97 30.05 -11.46
C GLN A 280 10.39 29.54 -11.74
N GLN A 281 10.83 29.60 -12.99
CA GLN A 281 12.27 29.57 -13.26
C GLN A 281 12.88 30.82 -12.63
N PRO A 282 14.01 30.70 -11.90
CA PRO A 282 14.75 31.87 -11.46
C PRO A 282 15.27 32.59 -12.70
N ASN A 283 14.66 33.74 -13.05
CA ASN A 283 15.24 34.64 -14.04
C ASN A 283 16.59 35.13 -13.50
N GLY A 284 17.65 34.80 -14.23
CA GLY A 284 19.01 35.16 -13.87
C GLY A 284 19.25 36.67 -13.81
N LYS A 285 20.09 37.01 -12.83
CA LYS A 285 20.96 38.20 -12.64
C LYS A 285 20.63 38.94 -11.35
N ASN A 286 21.17 38.42 -10.25
CA ASN A 286 21.84 39.24 -9.25
C ASN A 286 22.84 38.37 -8.50
N ASN A 287 24.12 38.61 -8.78
CA ASN A 287 25.22 38.08 -7.99
C ASN A 287 25.19 38.74 -6.60
N ASN A 288 25.57 37.95 -5.60
CA ASN A 288 25.93 38.33 -4.23
C ASN A 288 24.78 38.54 -3.24
N SER A 289 24.29 37.43 -2.69
CA SER A 289 24.09 37.32 -1.23
C SER A 289 23.92 35.85 -0.84
N ALA A 290 24.86 35.35 -0.05
CA ALA A 290 24.72 34.08 0.64
C ALA A 290 23.71 34.27 1.79
N SER A 291 22.44 33.96 1.54
CA SER A 291 21.47 33.71 2.60
C SER A 291 20.58 32.56 2.16
N THR A 292 20.48 31.54 3.02
CA THR A 292 19.63 30.36 2.96
C THR A 292 18.17 30.72 2.65
N THR A 293 17.81 30.76 1.36
CA THR A 293 16.43 30.90 0.90
C THR A 293 15.95 29.58 0.30
N THR A 294 14.92 29.00 0.91
CA THR A 294 14.12 27.89 0.39
C THR A 294 13.51 28.26 -0.96
N THR A 295 14.19 27.90 -2.04
CA THR A 295 13.65 27.97 -3.41
C THR A 295 12.43 27.04 -3.50
N LYS A 296 11.23 27.62 -3.62
CA LYS A 296 10.00 26.84 -3.87
C LYS A 296 10.17 26.10 -5.20
N GLU A 297 10.22 24.77 -5.15
CA GLU A 297 10.33 23.92 -6.31
C GLU A 297 9.10 24.06 -7.23
N PRO A 298 9.23 23.82 -8.56
CA PRO A 298 8.09 23.87 -9.48
C PRO A 298 6.97 22.89 -9.07
N GLY A 299 5.70 23.19 -9.39
CA GLY A 299 4.53 22.41 -8.95
C GLY A 299 4.65 20.88 -9.13
N THR A 300 5.07 20.41 -10.31
CA THR A 300 5.29 18.97 -10.56
C THR A 300 6.45 18.39 -9.75
N GLN A 301 7.50 19.17 -9.50
CA GLN A 301 8.64 18.72 -8.68
C GLN A 301 8.22 18.54 -7.23
N ALA A 302 7.45 19.48 -6.68
CA ALA A 302 6.90 19.37 -5.33
C ALA A 302 6.08 18.07 -5.17
N ILE A 303 5.19 17.77 -6.12
CA ILE A 303 4.42 16.51 -6.11
C ILE A 303 5.35 15.30 -6.12
N VAL A 304 6.40 15.30 -6.94
CA VAL A 304 7.38 14.20 -6.96
C VAL A 304 8.10 14.05 -5.61
N GLN A 305 8.44 15.16 -4.95
CA GLN A 305 9.02 15.09 -3.59
C GLN A 305 8.03 14.51 -2.58
N ASP A 306 6.75 14.88 -2.66
CA ASP A 306 5.71 14.31 -1.81
C ASP A 306 5.54 12.81 -2.07
N MET A 307 5.52 12.39 -3.35
CA MET A 307 5.49 10.98 -3.73
C MET A 307 6.69 10.22 -3.17
N MET A 308 7.89 10.81 -3.23
CA MET A 308 9.09 10.21 -2.64
C MET A 308 9.00 10.12 -1.11
N ALA A 309 8.50 11.16 -0.45
CA ALA A 309 8.29 11.16 1.00
C ALA A 309 7.28 10.07 1.41
N THR A 310 6.16 9.96 0.68
CA THR A 310 5.15 8.92 0.86
C THR A 310 5.75 7.54 0.62
N PHE A 311 6.53 7.35 -0.44
CA PHE A 311 7.23 6.09 -0.72
C PHE A 311 8.14 5.67 0.45
N TRP A 312 9.04 6.54 0.90
CA TRP A 312 9.96 6.22 2.01
C TRP A 312 9.23 6.00 3.34
N SER A 313 8.17 6.77 3.60
CA SER A 313 7.32 6.61 4.77
C SER A 313 6.60 5.27 4.76
N HIS A 314 6.01 4.87 3.63
CA HIS A 314 5.31 3.58 3.50
C HIS A 314 6.24 2.37 3.59
N LEU A 315 7.46 2.49 3.07
CA LEU A 315 8.49 1.45 3.17
C LEU A 315 8.74 1.08 4.64
N LEU A 316 8.74 2.07 5.54
CA LEU A 316 8.88 1.89 6.98
C LEU A 316 7.56 1.53 7.68
N ARG A 317 6.50 2.32 7.49
CA ARG A 317 5.23 2.22 8.25
C ARG A 317 4.46 0.93 8.00
N HIS A 318 4.39 0.50 6.75
CA HIS A 318 3.59 -0.68 6.37
C HIS A 318 4.45 -1.86 5.93
N GLY A 319 5.75 -1.62 5.72
CA GLY A 319 6.71 -2.64 5.32
C GLY A 319 7.80 -2.96 6.34
N GLY A 320 8.01 -2.14 7.36
CA GLY A 320 9.05 -2.40 8.34
C GLY A 320 10.48 -2.40 7.79
N TYR A 321 10.70 -1.91 6.57
CA TYR A 321 12.02 -1.77 5.98
C TYR A 321 12.54 -0.34 6.17
N TYR A 322 13.72 -0.22 6.75
CA TYR A 322 14.41 1.05 6.94
C TYR A 322 15.45 1.28 5.86
N ALA A 323 15.24 2.33 5.06
CA ALA A 323 16.21 2.78 4.09
C ALA A 323 17.18 3.78 4.74
N SER A 324 18.47 3.44 4.78
CA SER A 324 19.55 4.32 5.26
C SER A 324 19.65 5.58 4.40
N ALA A 325 20.30 6.62 4.94
CA ALA A 325 20.54 7.86 4.20
C ALA A 325 21.32 7.61 2.90
N THR A 326 22.29 6.68 2.93
CA THR A 326 23.07 6.26 1.76
C THR A 326 22.20 5.62 0.69
N MET A 327 21.34 4.67 1.07
CA MET A 327 20.43 4.01 0.15
C MET A 327 19.42 5.00 -0.46
N LYS A 328 18.84 5.88 0.38
CA LYS A 328 17.96 6.95 -0.09
C LYS A 328 18.67 7.82 -1.11
N LYS A 329 19.92 8.23 -0.87
CA LYS A 329 20.72 9.04 -1.78
C LYS A 329 20.97 8.34 -3.13
N GLN A 330 21.24 7.04 -3.13
CA GLN A 330 21.50 6.27 -4.35
C GLN A 330 20.24 6.01 -5.18
N LEU A 331 19.11 5.73 -4.54
CA LEU A 331 17.85 5.38 -5.21
C LEU A 331 16.99 6.59 -5.59
N SER A 332 17.11 7.69 -4.84
CA SER A 332 16.32 8.90 -5.06
C SER A 332 16.34 9.42 -6.50
N PRO A 333 17.49 9.47 -7.22
CA PRO A 333 17.52 9.92 -8.61
C PRO A 333 16.69 9.05 -9.56
N ALA A 334 16.69 7.72 -9.37
CA ALA A 334 15.92 6.80 -10.20
C ALA A 334 14.41 6.90 -9.91
N LEU A 335 14.04 6.96 -8.62
CA LEU A 335 12.65 7.14 -8.19
C LEU A 335 12.07 8.50 -8.62
N HIS A 336 12.84 9.57 -8.45
CA HIS A 336 12.48 10.92 -8.88
C HIS A 336 12.18 10.95 -10.38
N ARG A 337 13.10 10.40 -11.18
CA ARG A 337 12.95 10.28 -12.62
C ARG A 337 11.69 9.48 -13.01
N TYR A 338 11.46 8.36 -12.35
CA TYR A 338 10.30 7.50 -12.58
C TYR A 338 8.98 8.24 -12.32
N PHE A 339 8.82 8.82 -11.12
CA PHE A 339 7.61 9.56 -10.73
C PHE A 339 7.39 10.79 -11.61
N LEU A 340 8.46 11.54 -11.92
CA LEU A 340 8.37 12.68 -12.81
C LEU A 340 7.88 12.26 -14.20
N SER A 341 8.39 11.15 -14.73
CA SER A 341 8.02 10.65 -16.06
C SER A 341 6.54 10.26 -16.16
N GLY A 342 5.95 9.77 -15.07
CA GLY A 342 4.54 9.39 -15.02
C GLY A 342 3.57 10.58 -14.87
N LEU A 343 4.07 11.73 -14.40
CA LEU A 343 3.33 12.99 -14.40
C LEU A 343 3.55 13.79 -15.68
N ARG A 344 4.78 13.82 -16.19
CA ARG A 344 5.20 14.64 -17.33
C ARG A 344 6.25 13.93 -18.18
N GLN A 345 5.87 13.63 -19.42
CA GLN A 345 6.76 12.97 -20.39
C GLN A 345 7.87 13.89 -20.91
N ASP A 346 7.54 15.16 -21.18
CA ASP A 346 8.48 16.16 -21.71
C ASP A 346 8.14 17.56 -21.13
N PRO A 347 9.14 18.38 -20.73
CA PRO A 347 8.93 19.79 -20.41
C PRO A 347 8.20 20.60 -21.50
N ASN A 348 8.27 20.22 -22.77
CA ASN A 348 7.60 20.92 -23.86
C ASN A 348 6.14 20.49 -24.07
N ILE A 349 5.75 19.35 -23.50
CA ILE A 349 4.39 18.82 -23.61
C ILE A 349 3.54 19.37 -22.45
N PRO A 350 2.30 19.83 -22.71
CA PRO A 350 1.36 20.24 -21.66
C PRO A 350 1.16 19.12 -20.62
N LEU A 351 1.08 19.51 -19.34
CA LEU A 351 0.84 18.58 -18.24
C LEU A 351 -0.56 17.98 -18.37
N LYS A 352 -0.68 16.65 -18.39
CA LYS A 352 -1.98 15.97 -18.37
C LYS A 352 -2.54 16.02 -16.96
N LEU A 353 -3.76 16.52 -16.79
CA LEU A 353 -4.40 16.68 -15.48
C LEU A 353 -5.29 15.49 -15.08
N ASN A 354 -5.48 14.54 -15.99
CA ASN A 354 -6.21 13.30 -15.69
C ASN A 354 -5.48 12.52 -14.60
N ALA A 355 -6.23 11.91 -13.67
CA ALA A 355 -5.69 10.92 -12.74
C ALA A 355 -5.34 9.63 -13.49
N HIS A 356 -4.20 9.60 -14.17
CA HIS A 356 -3.68 8.41 -14.83
C HIS A 356 -2.16 8.47 -14.81
N PHE A 357 -1.54 7.60 -14.03
CA PHE A 357 -0.09 7.55 -13.93
C PHE A 357 0.49 6.64 -15.00
N GLU A 358 1.15 7.24 -16.00
CA GLU A 358 1.65 6.55 -17.19
C GLU A 358 3.14 6.88 -17.39
N PRO A 359 4.04 6.17 -16.68
CA PRO A 359 5.47 6.44 -16.74
C PRO A 359 6.01 6.15 -18.13
N CYS A 360 6.91 7.01 -18.60
CA CYS A 360 7.66 6.80 -19.85
C CYS A 360 9.12 6.43 -19.62
N GLN A 361 9.59 6.50 -18.36
CA GLN A 361 10.94 6.10 -17.99
C GLN A 361 10.86 4.96 -16.98
N PRO A 362 11.43 3.78 -17.29
CA PRO A 362 11.41 2.63 -16.40
C PRO A 362 12.37 2.81 -15.23
N ILE A 363 12.11 2.08 -14.15
CA ILE A 363 13.06 1.90 -13.06
C ILE A 363 13.53 0.45 -13.05
N SER A 364 14.85 0.28 -13.06
CA SER A 364 15.48 -1.02 -12.91
C SER A 364 16.61 -0.93 -11.89
N LEU A 365 16.57 -1.79 -10.88
CA LEU A 365 17.55 -1.82 -9.80
C LEU A 365 18.24 -3.18 -9.74
N TYR A 366 19.56 -3.18 -9.51
CA TYR A 366 20.32 -4.39 -9.18
C TYR A 366 20.82 -4.28 -7.75
N LEU A 367 20.20 -5.03 -6.85
CA LEU A 367 20.45 -5.00 -5.42
C LEU A 367 21.37 -6.16 -5.04
N TRP A 368 22.60 -5.87 -4.64
CA TRP A 368 23.58 -6.91 -4.32
C TRP A 368 24.20 -6.72 -2.95
N GLY A 369 24.75 -7.78 -2.36
CA GLY A 369 25.40 -7.72 -1.05
C GLY A 369 25.17 -9.00 -0.26
N LYS A 370 25.71 -9.10 0.96
CA LYS A 370 25.65 -10.34 1.75
C LYS A 370 24.21 -10.79 2.07
N ALA A 371 24.05 -12.08 2.36
CA ALA A 371 22.80 -12.60 2.91
C ALA A 371 22.43 -11.85 4.21
N GLY A 372 21.14 -11.59 4.43
CA GLY A 372 20.68 -10.85 5.60
C GLY A 372 20.81 -9.31 5.52
N ALA A 373 21.37 -8.75 4.44
CA ALA A 373 21.44 -7.29 4.23
C ALA A 373 20.10 -6.61 3.93
N GLY A 374 18.99 -7.36 3.88
CA GLY A 374 17.65 -6.81 3.69
C GLY A 374 17.15 -6.68 2.25
N LYS A 375 17.84 -7.26 1.26
CA LYS A 375 17.48 -7.21 -0.18
C LYS A 375 16.02 -7.62 -0.46
N SER A 376 15.66 -8.86 -0.12
CA SER A 376 14.31 -9.39 -0.35
C SER A 376 13.26 -8.66 0.50
N SER A 377 13.65 -8.14 1.68
CA SER A 377 12.78 -7.30 2.50
C SER A 377 12.49 -5.95 1.82
N PHE A 378 13.49 -5.30 1.23
CA PHE A 378 13.27 -4.08 0.45
C PHE A 378 12.31 -4.35 -0.71
N VAL A 379 12.62 -5.36 -1.54
CA VAL A 379 11.82 -5.72 -2.73
C VAL A 379 10.37 -6.04 -2.38
N ARG A 380 10.13 -6.75 -1.26
CA ARG A 380 8.78 -7.06 -0.75
C ARG A 380 7.93 -5.80 -0.49
N HIS A 381 8.55 -4.70 -0.06
CA HIS A 381 7.81 -3.51 0.38
C HIS A 381 7.72 -2.42 -0.67
N VAL A 382 8.53 -2.48 -1.72
CA VAL A 382 8.47 -1.57 -2.87
C VAL A 382 7.07 -1.51 -3.52
N PRO A 383 6.36 -2.63 -3.83
CA PRO A 383 5.06 -2.57 -4.49
C PRO A 383 4.04 -1.71 -3.73
N ALA A 384 3.92 -1.94 -2.42
CA ALA A 384 2.99 -1.21 -1.57
C ALA A 384 3.40 0.27 -1.41
N ALA A 385 4.70 0.55 -1.31
CA ALA A 385 5.20 1.92 -1.20
C ALA A 385 4.96 2.72 -2.50
N ILE A 386 5.14 2.10 -3.67
CA ILE A 386 4.84 2.72 -4.97
C ILE A 386 3.35 2.93 -5.14
N GLN A 387 2.55 1.92 -4.80
CA GLN A 387 1.10 2.01 -4.86
C GLN A 387 0.61 3.19 -4.03
N ALA A 388 1.00 3.28 -2.76
CA ALA A 388 0.59 4.36 -1.87
C ALA A 388 1.02 5.74 -2.38
N ALA A 389 2.26 5.87 -2.88
CA ALA A 389 2.74 7.13 -3.45
C ALA A 389 1.95 7.56 -4.69
N VAL A 390 1.62 6.63 -5.58
CA VAL A 390 0.88 6.95 -6.81
C VAL A 390 -0.60 7.18 -6.51
N GLU A 391 -1.23 6.36 -5.67
CA GLU A 391 -2.63 6.50 -5.25
C GLU A 391 -2.90 7.86 -4.59
N ALA A 392 -2.02 8.28 -3.68
CA ALA A 392 -2.20 9.51 -2.91
C ALA A 392 -2.06 10.78 -3.77
N HIS A 393 -1.20 10.75 -4.79
CA HIS A 393 -0.75 11.98 -5.46
C HIS A 393 -1.14 12.07 -6.94
N ALA A 394 -1.36 10.94 -7.63
CA ALA A 394 -1.51 10.90 -9.08
C ALA A 394 -2.73 10.11 -9.57
N ASP A 395 -2.90 8.85 -9.17
CA ASP A 395 -3.93 7.94 -9.70
C ASP A 395 -4.57 7.09 -8.59
N PRO A 396 -5.74 7.49 -8.07
CA PRO A 396 -6.43 6.80 -6.97
C PRO A 396 -6.80 5.34 -7.27
N GLU A 397 -6.90 4.93 -8.54
CA GLU A 397 -7.23 3.54 -8.92
C GLU A 397 -5.98 2.66 -9.08
N MET A 398 -4.80 3.20 -8.74
CA MET A 398 -3.53 2.52 -9.00
C MET A 398 -3.44 1.22 -8.22
N LEU A 399 -3.17 0.12 -8.93
CA LEU A 399 -2.77 -1.14 -8.31
C LEU A 399 -1.39 -1.53 -8.82
N VAL A 400 -0.53 -1.93 -7.90
CA VAL A 400 0.80 -2.44 -8.22
C VAL A 400 0.82 -3.94 -7.99
N ARG A 401 0.99 -4.73 -9.05
CA ARG A 401 1.13 -6.18 -8.92
C ARG A 401 2.59 -6.54 -8.69
N PHE A 402 2.80 -7.69 -8.06
CA PHE A 402 4.13 -8.22 -7.82
C PHE A 402 4.28 -9.57 -8.52
N VAL A 403 5.38 -9.74 -9.24
CA VAL A 403 5.76 -10.98 -9.92
C VAL A 403 7.16 -11.32 -9.46
N LYS A 404 7.35 -12.55 -8.98
CA LYS A 404 8.64 -13.05 -8.52
C LYS A 404 9.11 -14.17 -9.45
N GLN A 405 10.38 -14.15 -9.85
CA GLN A 405 11.01 -15.17 -10.66
C GLN A 405 12.37 -15.56 -10.07
N ALA A 406 12.50 -16.86 -9.81
CA ALA A 406 13.72 -17.51 -9.36
C ALA A 406 14.77 -17.56 -10.50
N LEU A 407 15.92 -16.89 -10.40
CA LEU A 407 16.99 -16.91 -11.41
C LEU A 407 18.07 -17.97 -11.15
N ASN A 408 18.26 -18.40 -9.91
CA ASN A 408 19.26 -19.39 -9.50
C ASN A 408 18.81 -20.85 -9.69
N LYS A 409 18.06 -21.12 -10.76
CA LYS A 409 17.59 -22.47 -11.14
C LYS A 409 18.38 -22.99 -12.34
N PRO A 410 18.40 -24.32 -12.58
CA PRO A 410 18.97 -24.88 -13.80
C PRO A 410 18.48 -24.12 -15.04
N TYR A 411 19.41 -23.78 -15.94
CA TYR A 411 19.14 -22.87 -17.06
C TYR A 411 17.98 -23.33 -17.95
N GLN A 412 17.83 -24.65 -18.12
CA GLN A 412 16.74 -25.23 -18.91
C GLN A 412 15.36 -24.95 -18.30
N ASP A 413 15.23 -25.08 -16.98
CA ASP A 413 13.99 -24.80 -16.27
C ASP A 413 13.64 -23.31 -16.34
N LEU A 414 14.66 -22.46 -16.13
CA LEU A 414 14.49 -21.01 -16.26
C LEU A 414 14.08 -20.61 -17.68
N CYS A 415 14.69 -21.23 -18.70
CA CYS A 415 14.30 -21.04 -20.09
C CYS A 415 12.84 -21.39 -20.34
N LEU A 416 12.35 -22.49 -19.76
CA LEU A 416 10.96 -22.90 -19.88
C LEU A 416 10.02 -21.93 -19.16
N GLU A 417 10.35 -21.47 -17.95
CA GLU A 417 9.57 -20.50 -17.16
C GLU A 417 9.43 -19.13 -17.86
N LEU A 418 10.46 -18.70 -18.60
CA LEU A 418 10.49 -17.44 -19.32
C LEU A 418 10.04 -17.52 -20.80
N ASP A 419 9.75 -18.71 -21.34
CA ASP A 419 9.31 -18.84 -22.73
C ASP A 419 7.81 -18.54 -22.89
N LEU A 420 7.49 -17.51 -23.67
CA LEU A 420 6.11 -17.16 -24.01
C LEU A 420 5.55 -18.16 -25.04
N ARG A 421 4.55 -18.94 -24.60
CA ARG A 421 3.91 -19.99 -25.39
C ARG A 421 2.68 -19.45 -26.14
N PRO A 422 2.42 -19.88 -27.38
CA PRO A 422 1.32 -19.38 -28.20
C PRO A 422 -0.08 -19.89 -27.78
N ASN A 423 -0.31 -20.22 -26.51
CA ASN A 423 -1.54 -20.85 -26.03
C ASN A 423 -2.32 -19.89 -25.09
N ASN A 424 -3.65 -19.89 -25.19
CA ASN A 424 -4.54 -19.05 -24.38
C ASN A 424 -4.55 -19.42 -22.87
N ASN A 425 -3.96 -20.58 -22.52
CA ASN A 425 -3.75 -21.04 -21.14
C ASN A 425 -2.28 -20.93 -20.71
N ASP A 426 -1.46 -20.12 -21.39
CA ASP A 426 -0.06 -19.93 -21.02
C ASP A 426 0.07 -19.27 -19.65
N LEU A 427 0.69 -19.98 -18.71
CA LEU A 427 0.99 -19.53 -17.36
C LEU A 427 2.45 -19.09 -17.21
N SER A 428 3.22 -18.98 -18.30
CA SER A 428 4.59 -18.47 -18.27
C SER A 428 4.67 -17.09 -17.60
N VAL A 429 5.83 -16.77 -17.02
CA VAL A 429 6.07 -15.48 -16.38
C VAL A 429 5.86 -14.34 -17.38
N MET A 430 6.27 -14.55 -18.64
CA MET A 430 6.06 -13.60 -19.72
C MET A 430 4.58 -13.41 -20.04
N SER A 431 3.80 -14.49 -20.10
CA SER A 431 2.34 -14.39 -20.25
C SER A 431 1.71 -13.64 -19.08
N ILE A 432 2.15 -13.88 -17.85
CA ILE A 432 1.65 -13.18 -16.65
C ILE A 432 1.98 -11.69 -16.70
N ILE A 433 3.22 -11.35 -17.08
CA ILE A 433 3.66 -9.97 -17.24
C ILE A 433 2.88 -9.27 -18.37
N GLN A 434 2.61 -9.94 -19.49
CA GLN A 434 1.91 -9.36 -20.65
C GLN A 434 0.39 -9.35 -20.51
N SER A 435 -0.18 -10.30 -19.76
CA SER A 435 -1.63 -10.47 -19.58
C SER A 435 -2.22 -9.56 -18.49
N ARG A 436 -1.60 -8.40 -18.22
CA ARG A 436 -2.13 -7.33 -17.37
C ARG A 436 -3.45 -6.79 -17.93
N LYS A 437 -4.51 -7.56 -17.77
CA LYS A 437 -5.88 -7.10 -17.96
C LYS A 437 -6.21 -6.23 -16.76
N CYS A 438 -6.88 -5.10 -16.98
CA CYS A 438 -7.55 -4.37 -15.92
C CYS A 438 -8.35 -5.37 -15.07
N THR A 439 -8.25 -5.29 -13.74
CA THR A 439 -9.15 -6.05 -12.86
C THR A 439 -10.59 -5.55 -13.05
N MET A 440 -11.57 -6.22 -12.45
CA MET A 440 -12.95 -5.70 -12.41
C MET A 440 -13.06 -4.34 -11.70
N THR A 441 -12.08 -4.00 -10.85
CA THR A 441 -12.04 -2.74 -10.11
C THR A 441 -11.42 -1.61 -10.92
N GLN A 442 -10.35 -1.87 -11.67
CA GLN A 442 -9.62 -0.81 -12.37
C GLN A 442 -10.27 -0.42 -13.69
N SER A 443 -10.36 0.88 -13.96
CA SER A 443 -10.71 1.36 -15.29
C SER A 443 -9.51 1.45 -16.24
N LYS A 444 -8.28 1.34 -15.71
CA LYS A 444 -7.01 1.54 -16.39
C LYS A 444 -5.99 0.46 -16.02
N PRO A 445 -4.94 0.22 -16.83
CA PRO A 445 -3.86 -0.70 -16.47
C PRO A 445 -3.11 -0.23 -15.21
N GLY A 446 -2.72 -1.17 -14.35
CA GLY A 446 -1.85 -0.90 -13.20
C GLY A 446 -0.35 -1.07 -13.52
N LEU A 447 0.49 -0.86 -12.50
CA LEU A 447 1.93 -1.12 -12.57
C LEU A 447 2.25 -2.55 -12.15
N VAL A 448 3.47 -3.01 -12.46
CA VAL A 448 3.96 -4.29 -11.96
C VAL A 448 5.43 -4.19 -11.59
N VAL A 449 5.72 -4.70 -10.40
CA VAL A 449 7.06 -4.95 -9.91
C VAL A 449 7.44 -6.39 -10.23
N ILE A 450 8.58 -6.58 -10.89
CA ILE A 450 9.18 -7.86 -11.24
C ILE A 450 10.42 -8.04 -10.37
N ASP A 451 10.37 -8.99 -9.44
CA ASP A 451 11.49 -9.45 -8.63
C ASP A 451 12.18 -10.62 -9.31
N LEU A 452 13.45 -10.42 -9.69
CA LEU A 452 14.32 -11.40 -10.32
C LEU A 452 15.38 -11.81 -9.28
N GLU A 453 15.06 -12.84 -8.49
CA GLU A 453 15.82 -13.33 -7.33
C GLU A 453 16.27 -14.76 -7.58
N GLU A 454 17.44 -15.28 -7.23
CA GLU A 454 18.69 -14.61 -6.92
C GLU A 454 19.59 -14.74 -8.16
N MET A 455 20.23 -13.66 -8.60
CA MET A 455 21.17 -13.73 -9.73
C MET A 455 22.36 -14.64 -9.36
N PRO A 456 22.72 -15.63 -10.20
CA PRO A 456 23.85 -16.50 -9.89
C PRO A 456 25.20 -15.77 -9.92
N GLN A 457 26.21 -16.46 -9.40
CA GLN A 457 27.59 -16.02 -9.42
C GLN A 457 28.10 -15.91 -10.87
N TYR A 458 29.02 -14.97 -11.08
CA TYR A 458 29.76 -14.88 -12.32
C TYR A 458 30.97 -15.83 -12.27
N HIS A 459 31.16 -16.60 -13.33
CA HIS A 459 32.32 -17.45 -13.57
C HIS A 459 32.97 -16.96 -14.87
N ASP A 460 34.29 -16.76 -14.89
CA ASP A 460 35.00 -16.35 -16.09
C ASP A 460 34.95 -17.47 -17.14
N ASP A 461 34.74 -17.09 -18.41
CA ASP A 461 34.65 -18.03 -19.53
C ASP A 461 35.99 -18.72 -19.88
N ASP A 462 37.10 -18.29 -19.25
CA ASP A 462 38.44 -18.87 -19.41
C ASP A 462 38.68 -20.15 -18.56
N ASP A 463 37.74 -20.51 -17.68
CA ASP A 463 37.73 -21.83 -17.04
C ASP A 463 37.06 -22.85 -17.97
N ASP A 464 37.83 -23.83 -18.47
CA ASP A 464 37.37 -24.95 -19.33
C ASP A 464 36.20 -25.77 -18.71
N ASN A 465 35.80 -25.48 -17.47
CA ASN A 465 34.69 -26.08 -16.73
C ASN A 465 33.40 -25.23 -16.71
N THR A 466 33.23 -24.22 -17.57
CA THR A 466 32.00 -23.39 -17.64
C THR A 466 30.68 -24.18 -17.75
N GLN A 467 30.70 -25.42 -18.26
CA GLN A 467 29.51 -26.30 -18.27
C GLN A 467 29.16 -26.91 -16.89
N GLN A 468 30.05 -26.87 -15.90
CA GLN A 468 29.77 -27.38 -14.55
C GLN A 468 29.01 -26.38 -13.66
N HIS A 469 29.02 -25.09 -14.01
CA HIS A 469 28.39 -24.02 -13.22
C HIS A 469 27.06 -23.58 -13.85
N ASP A 470 26.01 -24.39 -13.67
CA ASP A 470 24.63 -24.06 -14.03
C ASP A 470 23.80 -23.74 -12.77
N PRO A 471 23.19 -22.54 -12.66
CA PRO A 471 23.24 -21.41 -13.59
C PRO A 471 24.42 -20.45 -13.34
N HIS A 472 24.81 -19.68 -14.36
CA HIS A 472 25.84 -18.64 -14.27
C HIS A 472 25.31 -17.29 -14.78
N GLN A 473 25.88 -16.20 -14.26
CA GLN A 473 25.33 -14.85 -14.35
C GLN A 473 25.12 -14.37 -15.81
N LEU A 474 26.07 -14.65 -16.70
CA LEU A 474 26.05 -14.13 -18.07
C LEU A 474 24.92 -14.74 -18.91
N GLN A 475 24.78 -16.06 -19.03
CA GLN A 475 23.67 -16.62 -19.83
C GLN A 475 22.31 -16.30 -19.20
N VAL A 476 22.19 -16.20 -17.87
CA VAL A 476 20.94 -15.75 -17.24
C VAL A 476 20.58 -14.33 -17.69
N CYS A 477 21.53 -13.40 -17.68
CA CYS A 477 21.30 -12.03 -18.16
C CYS A 477 20.98 -11.98 -19.67
N GLN A 478 21.67 -12.80 -20.47
CA GLN A 478 21.41 -12.92 -21.91
C GLN A 478 20.01 -13.48 -22.18
N LEU A 479 19.58 -14.50 -21.43
CA LEU A 479 18.25 -15.09 -21.51
C LEU A 479 17.18 -14.05 -21.13
N VAL A 480 17.36 -13.32 -20.03
CA VAL A 480 16.44 -12.24 -19.64
C VAL A 480 16.34 -11.19 -20.75
N ALA A 481 17.47 -10.69 -21.26
CA ALA A 481 17.51 -9.71 -22.35
C ALA A 481 16.81 -10.23 -23.62
N GLN A 482 17.00 -11.52 -23.94
CA GLN A 482 16.39 -12.15 -25.10
C GLN A 482 14.87 -12.29 -24.94
N ARG A 483 14.41 -12.83 -23.81
CA ARG A 483 13.00 -13.10 -23.54
C ARG A 483 12.20 -11.81 -23.38
N PHE A 484 12.74 -10.85 -22.63
CA PHE A 484 12.09 -9.55 -22.45
C PHE A 484 12.14 -8.72 -23.75
N GLY A 485 13.15 -8.93 -24.59
CA GLY A 485 13.20 -8.39 -25.95
C GLY A 485 12.25 -9.06 -26.95
N GLY A 486 11.57 -10.17 -26.59
CA GLY A 486 10.66 -10.89 -27.46
C GLY A 486 11.33 -11.78 -28.52
N ARG A 487 12.63 -12.08 -28.37
CA ARG A 487 13.38 -12.98 -29.25
C ARG A 487 13.12 -14.45 -28.87
N LYS A 488 13.13 -15.35 -29.87
CA LYS A 488 13.16 -16.82 -29.71
C LYS A 488 14.46 -17.36 -30.31
N GLY A 489 15.07 -18.43 -29.75
CA GLY A 489 16.30 -19.06 -30.27
C GLY A 489 17.52 -18.91 -29.36
N GLU A 490 18.75 -18.91 -29.91
CA GLU A 490 19.99 -18.64 -29.16
C GLU A 490 20.29 -17.13 -29.10
N TYR A 491 21.08 -16.72 -28.10
CA TYR A 491 21.51 -15.33 -27.95
C TYR A 491 22.55 -14.95 -29.01
N SER A 492 22.21 -14.03 -29.91
CA SER A 492 23.16 -13.47 -30.88
C SER A 492 23.82 -12.20 -30.33
N SER A 493 25.15 -12.16 -30.41
CA SER A 493 26.00 -11.01 -30.05
C SER A 493 25.78 -9.79 -30.96
N GLU A 494 25.15 -9.96 -32.13
CA GLU A 494 24.91 -8.87 -33.08
C GLU A 494 23.96 -7.80 -32.54
N LYS A 495 24.41 -6.54 -32.57
CA LYS A 495 23.72 -5.33 -32.04
C LYS A 495 22.41 -4.95 -32.76
N LYS A 496 21.91 -5.75 -33.71
CA LYS A 496 20.71 -5.40 -34.49
C LYS A 496 19.44 -5.95 -33.83
N ALA A 497 18.49 -5.07 -33.49
CA ALA A 497 17.15 -5.48 -33.08
C ALA A 497 16.46 -6.25 -34.24
N PRO A 498 15.86 -7.43 -34.00
CA PRO A 498 15.20 -8.18 -35.06
C PRO A 498 13.92 -7.49 -35.53
N ARG A 499 13.54 -7.73 -36.79
CA ARG A 499 12.26 -7.28 -37.34
C ARG A 499 11.11 -7.82 -36.47
N ASN A 500 10.30 -6.91 -35.90
CA ASN A 500 9.10 -7.17 -35.07
C ASN A 500 9.31 -7.55 -33.59
N SER A 501 10.52 -7.45 -33.02
CA SER A 501 10.74 -7.68 -31.57
C SER A 501 9.95 -6.71 -30.69
N GLU A 502 9.80 -5.45 -31.13
CA GLU A 502 9.07 -4.40 -30.42
C GLU A 502 7.58 -4.72 -30.16
N LYS A 503 6.96 -5.56 -31.00
CA LYS A 503 5.53 -5.92 -30.87
C LYS A 503 5.28 -7.13 -29.97
N ARG A 504 6.34 -7.89 -29.62
CA ARG A 504 6.22 -9.15 -28.86
C ARG A 504 6.98 -9.13 -27.52
N GLY A 505 7.98 -8.28 -27.39
CA GLY A 505 8.74 -8.09 -26.15
C GLY A 505 8.08 -7.08 -25.20
N ILE A 506 8.62 -7.02 -23.99
CA ILE A 506 8.23 -6.09 -22.93
C ILE A 506 9.33 -5.05 -22.64
N GLY A 507 10.46 -5.10 -23.36
CA GLY A 507 11.64 -4.26 -23.15
C GLY A 507 11.45 -2.75 -23.24
N ASN A 508 10.30 -2.29 -23.75
CA ASN A 508 9.93 -0.88 -23.91
C ASN A 508 8.81 -0.42 -22.94
N ASP A 509 8.32 -1.31 -22.09
CA ASP A 509 7.20 -1.01 -21.19
C ASP A 509 7.73 -0.39 -19.89
N ALA A 510 7.49 0.92 -19.73
CA ALA A 510 7.90 1.68 -18.55
C ALA A 510 6.95 1.51 -17.34
N SER A 511 5.80 0.83 -17.51
CA SER A 511 4.95 0.39 -16.40
C SER A 511 5.56 -0.81 -15.63
N LEU A 512 6.69 -1.33 -16.12
CA LEU A 512 7.50 -2.35 -15.47
C LEU A 512 8.51 -1.73 -14.52
N ILE A 513 8.59 -2.31 -13.33
CA ILE A 513 9.60 -1.98 -12.33
C ILE A 513 10.39 -3.24 -12.07
N THR A 514 11.65 -3.29 -12.50
CA THR A 514 12.44 -4.51 -12.39
C THR A 514 13.45 -4.41 -11.27
N LEU A 515 13.46 -5.40 -10.39
CA LEU A 515 14.35 -5.48 -9.24
C LEU A 515 15.10 -6.80 -9.35
N PHE A 516 16.43 -6.75 -9.45
CA PHE A 516 17.27 -7.92 -9.33
C PHE A 516 17.81 -7.99 -7.90
N THR A 517 17.81 -9.18 -7.30
CA THR A 517 18.50 -9.43 -6.04
C THR A 517 19.62 -10.43 -6.24
N SER A 518 20.75 -10.21 -5.58
CA SER A 518 21.93 -11.06 -5.71
C SER A 518 22.81 -11.04 -4.46
N ASN A 519 23.52 -12.13 -4.18
CA ASN A 519 24.66 -12.08 -3.26
C ASN A 519 25.95 -11.59 -3.94
N TYR A 520 25.95 -11.44 -5.27
CA TYR A 520 27.11 -11.13 -6.09
C TYR A 520 26.95 -9.82 -6.85
N GLU A 521 28.05 -9.09 -7.02
CA GLU A 521 28.08 -7.91 -7.88
C GLU A 521 27.73 -8.27 -9.34
N LEU A 522 27.12 -7.31 -10.06
CA LEU A 522 26.80 -7.48 -11.47
C LEU A 522 28.05 -7.18 -12.30
N MET A 523 28.59 -8.20 -12.98
CA MET A 523 29.76 -8.02 -13.84
C MET A 523 29.40 -7.26 -15.13
N GLU A 524 30.38 -6.57 -15.70
CA GLU A 524 30.16 -5.70 -16.86
C GLU A 524 29.59 -6.44 -18.09
N PRO A 525 30.04 -7.66 -18.45
CA PRO A 525 29.45 -8.40 -19.58
C PRO A 525 27.96 -8.71 -19.38
N ALA A 526 27.57 -9.04 -18.14
CA ALA A 526 26.19 -9.31 -17.77
C ALA A 526 25.34 -8.01 -17.80
N ARG A 527 25.91 -6.90 -17.32
CA ARG A 527 25.30 -5.57 -17.42
C ARG A 527 25.08 -5.14 -18.87
N GLU A 528 26.08 -5.30 -19.74
CA GLU A 528 25.99 -4.97 -21.17
C GLU A 528 24.89 -5.79 -21.87
N ALA A 529 24.75 -7.07 -21.51
CA ALA A 529 23.68 -7.92 -22.04
C ALA A 529 22.29 -7.36 -21.70
N LEU A 530 22.07 -6.94 -20.45
CA LEU A 530 20.80 -6.34 -20.01
C LEU A 530 20.54 -4.97 -20.67
N GLN A 531 21.53 -4.08 -20.69
CA GLN A 531 21.41 -2.70 -21.20
C GLN A 531 21.03 -2.59 -22.68
N ARG A 532 21.05 -3.70 -23.44
CA ARG A 532 20.49 -3.78 -24.79
C ARG A 532 18.98 -3.49 -24.83
N LEU A 533 18.27 -3.67 -23.72
CA LEU A 533 16.85 -3.32 -23.61
C LEU A 533 16.67 -1.91 -23.04
N PRO A 534 15.78 -1.08 -23.63
CA PRO A 534 15.49 0.26 -23.10
C PRO A 534 15.12 0.27 -21.61
N MET A 535 14.39 -0.74 -21.13
CA MET A 535 14.05 -0.87 -19.71
C MET A 535 15.23 -1.01 -18.75
N PHE A 536 16.40 -1.43 -19.24
CA PHE A 536 17.61 -1.64 -18.44
C PHE A 536 18.72 -0.62 -18.74
N GLN A 537 18.51 0.34 -19.65
CA GLN A 537 19.52 1.36 -19.99
C GLN A 537 19.95 2.22 -18.79
N HIS A 538 19.09 2.34 -17.79
CA HIS A 538 19.35 3.08 -16.55
C HIS A 538 19.40 2.17 -15.33
N LEU A 539 19.79 0.89 -15.52
CA LEU A 539 19.96 -0.08 -14.44
C LEU A 539 20.91 0.49 -13.38
N THR A 540 20.37 0.72 -12.19
CA THR A 540 21.11 1.26 -11.05
C THR A 540 21.53 0.11 -10.15
N ALA A 541 22.83 -0.17 -10.08
CA ALA A 541 23.38 -1.16 -9.15
C ALA A 541 23.60 -0.51 -7.78
N VAL A 542 23.06 -1.15 -6.73
CA VAL A 542 23.11 -0.69 -5.35
C VAL A 542 23.63 -1.82 -4.47
N GLU A 543 24.74 -1.56 -3.80
CA GLU A 543 25.23 -2.43 -2.73
C GLU A 543 24.35 -2.25 -1.50
N MET A 544 23.80 -3.35 -1.01
CA MET A 544 23.02 -3.46 0.20
C MET A 544 23.90 -4.01 1.30
N THR A 545 24.19 -3.16 2.26
CA THR A 545 24.91 -3.51 3.48
C THR A 545 23.94 -3.62 4.65
N ALA A 546 24.32 -4.41 5.65
CA ALA A 546 23.60 -4.41 6.91
C ALA A 546 23.67 -3.00 7.55
N ILE A 547 22.59 -2.60 8.20
CA ILE A 547 22.56 -1.37 8.99
C ILE A 547 23.45 -1.51 10.23
N GLU A 548 24.29 -0.51 10.45
CA GLU A 548 25.30 -0.50 11.50
C GLU A 548 25.29 0.86 12.25
N GLY A 549 25.97 0.93 13.39
CA GLY A 549 26.19 2.16 14.13
C GLY A 549 24.91 2.95 14.46
N SER A 550 24.91 4.24 14.10
CA SER A 550 23.78 5.16 14.33
C SER A 550 22.54 4.79 13.55
N ASP A 551 22.69 4.32 12.31
CA ASP A 551 21.57 3.91 11.45
C ASP A 551 20.84 2.71 12.05
N ARG A 552 21.58 1.77 12.64
CA ARG A 552 20.99 0.63 13.35
C ARG A 552 20.20 1.04 14.59
N ARG A 553 20.65 2.08 15.30
CA ARG A 553 19.96 2.66 16.46
C ARG A 553 18.68 3.39 16.04
N GLU A 554 18.75 4.20 14.98
CA GLU A 554 17.59 4.91 14.43
C GLU A 554 16.54 3.92 13.93
N PHE A 555 16.98 2.89 13.20
CA PHE A 555 16.13 1.77 12.80
C PHE A 555 15.44 1.12 13.99
N ALA A 556 16.20 0.74 15.02
CA ALA A 556 15.64 0.03 16.17
C ALA A 556 14.56 0.85 16.86
N LEU A 557 14.80 2.16 17.04
CA LEU A 557 13.83 3.07 17.65
C LEU A 557 12.58 3.24 16.79
N ALA A 558 12.75 3.50 15.49
CA ALA A 558 11.64 3.71 14.57
C ALA A 558 10.79 2.44 14.39
N TYR A 559 11.44 1.29 14.21
CA TYR A 559 10.79 -0.01 14.06
C TYR A 559 10.04 -0.41 15.33
N PHE A 560 10.64 -0.20 16.51
CA PHE A 560 10.02 -0.49 17.79
C PHE A 560 8.78 0.38 18.04
N GLN A 561 8.89 1.69 17.77
CA GLN A 561 7.78 2.62 17.92
C GLN A 561 6.61 2.22 17.01
N GLN A 562 6.90 1.94 15.75
CA GLN A 562 5.88 1.52 14.78
C GLN A 562 5.24 0.21 15.20
N SER A 563 6.03 -0.78 15.63
CA SER A 563 5.54 -2.09 16.07
C SER A 563 4.58 -1.99 17.26
N ILE A 564 4.80 -1.04 18.18
CA ILE A 564 3.88 -0.77 19.29
C ILE A 564 2.62 -0.07 18.78
N GLN A 565 2.76 0.95 17.92
CA GLN A 565 1.62 1.68 17.36
C GLN A 565 0.68 0.77 16.57
N ASP A 566 1.23 -0.09 15.71
CA ASP A 566 0.46 -1.05 14.92
C ASP A 566 -0.36 -1.99 15.81
N ARG A 567 0.20 -2.42 16.94
CA ARG A 567 -0.49 -3.28 17.92
C ARG A 567 -1.58 -2.53 18.67
N ILE A 568 -1.32 -1.31 19.11
CA ILE A 568 -2.32 -0.50 19.85
C ILE A 568 -3.49 -0.12 18.93
N GLN A 569 -3.21 0.23 17.67
CA GLN A 569 -4.23 0.59 16.69
C GLN A 569 -5.19 -0.57 16.40
N GLN A 570 -4.73 -1.82 16.41
CA GLN A 570 -5.59 -3.01 16.29
C GLN A 570 -6.65 -3.09 17.39
N HIS A 571 -6.33 -2.61 18.59
CA HIS A 571 -7.26 -2.56 19.73
C HIS A 571 -8.08 -1.26 19.79
N GLN A 572 -8.10 -0.47 18.70
CA GLN A 572 -8.86 0.78 18.57
C GLN A 572 -8.52 1.84 19.64
N ALA A 573 -7.36 1.73 20.29
CA ALA A 573 -6.89 2.72 21.25
C ALA A 573 -6.15 3.85 20.53
N VAL A 574 -6.54 5.10 20.80
CA VAL A 574 -5.84 6.30 20.30
C VAL A 574 -4.84 6.73 21.36
N SER A 575 -3.70 6.05 21.42
CA SER A 575 -2.62 6.36 22.37
C SER A 575 -1.37 6.79 21.64
N THR A 576 -0.75 7.88 22.10
CA THR A 576 0.58 8.30 21.65
C THR A 576 1.63 7.60 22.50
N VAL A 577 2.58 6.95 21.84
CA VAL A 577 3.70 6.28 22.49
C VAL A 577 4.98 7.07 22.26
N LEU A 578 5.58 7.53 23.35
CA LEU A 578 6.87 8.20 23.37
C LEU A 578 7.93 7.25 23.93
N ILE A 579 8.91 6.88 23.12
CA ILE A 579 10.06 6.10 23.58
C ILE A 579 11.06 7.06 24.24
N LYS A 580 11.17 7.01 25.57
CA LYS A 580 12.19 7.76 26.31
C LYS A 580 13.58 7.14 26.19
N ALA A 581 13.66 5.81 26.21
CA ALA A 581 14.91 5.08 26.15
C ALA A 581 14.72 3.68 25.56
N LEU A 582 15.64 3.28 24.68
CA LEU A 582 15.76 1.92 24.14
C LEU A 582 17.22 1.49 24.27
N ASN A 583 17.59 1.03 25.46
CA ASN A 583 18.95 0.63 25.82
C ASN A 583 19.06 -0.90 25.75
N ILE A 584 19.21 -1.42 24.54
CA ILE A 584 19.38 -2.86 24.29
C ILE A 584 20.64 -3.13 23.46
N PRO A 585 21.23 -4.33 23.53
CA PRO A 585 22.25 -4.76 22.58
C PRO A 585 21.66 -4.76 21.16
N LEU A 586 22.20 -3.93 20.27
CA LEU A 586 21.71 -3.86 18.88
C LEU A 586 22.34 -4.94 17.99
N GLY A 587 23.50 -5.49 18.39
CA GLY A 587 24.31 -6.40 17.57
C GLY A 587 24.83 -5.74 16.29
N GLU A 588 25.47 -6.54 15.45
CA GLU A 588 26.02 -6.13 14.15
C GLU A 588 25.61 -7.13 13.05
N GLY A 589 25.72 -6.74 11.78
CA GLY A 589 25.38 -7.61 10.65
C GLY A 589 23.87 -7.88 10.53
N ASP A 590 23.49 -9.16 10.45
CA ASP A 590 22.11 -9.58 10.19
C ASP A 590 21.10 -8.84 11.10
N THR A 591 20.05 -8.32 10.46
CA THR A 591 19.02 -7.52 11.13
C THR A 591 17.87 -8.38 11.64
N ARG A 592 17.72 -9.62 11.17
CA ARG A 592 16.62 -10.52 11.55
C ARG A 592 16.56 -10.78 13.07
N PRO A 593 17.68 -11.06 13.77
CA PRO A 593 17.65 -11.22 15.23
C PRO A 593 17.15 -9.96 15.94
N LEU A 594 17.63 -8.78 15.52
CA LEU A 594 17.21 -7.50 16.09
C LEU A 594 15.71 -7.24 15.86
N VAL A 595 15.21 -7.43 14.64
CA VAL A 595 13.77 -7.27 14.32
C VAL A 595 12.91 -8.15 15.22
N ARG A 596 13.29 -9.43 15.37
CA ARG A 596 12.58 -10.37 16.21
C ARG A 596 12.58 -9.95 17.68
N HIS A 597 13.73 -9.48 18.18
CA HIS A 597 13.86 -8.94 19.54
C HIS A 597 12.94 -7.74 19.77
N LEU A 598 12.92 -6.80 18.83
CA LEU A 598 12.06 -5.62 18.90
C LEU A 598 10.57 -5.97 18.84
N ARG A 599 10.17 -6.99 18.05
CA ARG A 599 8.77 -7.47 18.01
C ARG A 599 8.34 -8.07 19.35
N MET A 600 9.21 -8.86 20.01
CA MET A 600 8.94 -9.40 21.35
C MET A 600 8.81 -8.29 22.39
N LEU A 601 9.71 -7.31 22.39
CA LEU A 601 9.59 -6.14 23.26
C LEU A 601 8.30 -5.36 22.99
N ALA A 602 7.93 -5.16 21.72
CA ALA A 602 6.74 -4.41 21.34
C ALA A 602 5.47 -5.13 21.80
N TYR A 603 5.47 -6.47 21.76
CA TYR A 603 4.40 -7.29 22.32
C TYR A 603 4.25 -7.03 23.83
N TYR A 604 5.32 -7.13 24.61
CA TYR A 604 5.25 -6.90 26.05
C TYR A 604 4.84 -5.47 26.41
N VAL A 605 5.40 -4.46 25.74
CA VAL A 605 4.99 -3.06 25.96
C VAL A 605 3.50 -2.88 25.67
N SER A 606 3.03 -3.43 24.55
CA SER A 606 1.61 -3.35 24.19
C SER A 606 0.74 -4.09 25.20
N ALA A 607 1.15 -5.27 25.66
CA ALA A 607 0.45 -6.03 26.69
C ALA A 607 0.37 -5.29 28.02
N VAL A 608 1.43 -4.57 28.43
CA VAL A 608 1.40 -3.71 29.63
C VAL A 608 0.52 -2.48 29.42
N ILE A 609 0.54 -1.88 28.24
CA ILE A 609 -0.34 -0.74 27.88
C ILE A 609 -1.80 -1.16 27.98
N LEU A 610 -2.16 -2.28 27.34
CA LEU A 610 -3.52 -2.80 27.22
C LEU A 610 -4.02 -3.49 28.51
N GLY A 611 -3.15 -4.26 29.17
CA GLY A 611 -3.46 -5.06 30.36
C GLY A 611 -3.68 -4.26 31.65
N ALA A 612 -3.31 -2.98 31.68
CA ALA A 612 -3.64 -2.09 32.80
C ALA A 612 -5.16 -1.80 32.92
N ASN A 613 -5.97 -2.24 31.95
CA ASN A 613 -7.43 -2.18 31.99
C ASN A 613 -8.05 -3.55 32.32
N GLY A 614 -7.45 -4.32 33.24
CA GLY A 614 -7.96 -5.59 33.77
C GLY A 614 -9.27 -5.51 34.57
N GLY A 615 -10.04 -4.43 34.42
CA GLY A 615 -11.47 -4.35 34.66
C GLY A 615 -12.04 -3.67 33.44
N GLY A 616 -13.08 -4.26 32.83
CA GLY A 616 -13.57 -3.91 31.49
C GLY A 616 -13.49 -2.43 31.17
N LEU A 617 -13.09 -2.11 29.93
CA LEU A 617 -13.15 -0.76 29.37
C LEU A 617 -14.53 -0.15 29.68
N GLN A 618 -14.66 0.52 30.83
CA GLN A 618 -15.67 1.54 30.97
C GLN A 618 -15.17 2.62 30.03
N ILE A 619 -15.80 2.67 28.87
CA ILE A 619 -15.80 3.81 27.97
C ILE A 619 -16.45 4.96 28.75
N ALA A 620 -15.73 5.50 29.73
CA ALA A 620 -16.09 6.71 30.41
C ALA A 620 -15.71 7.84 29.46
N ASN A 621 -16.69 8.27 28.66
CA ASN A 621 -16.68 9.53 27.90
C ASN A 621 -15.51 9.74 26.92
N GLY A 622 -15.37 8.85 25.92
CA GLY A 622 -14.74 9.18 24.63
C GLY A 622 -13.28 9.69 24.68
N ARG A 623 -12.35 8.79 24.34
CA ARG A 623 -10.88 8.95 24.20
C ARG A 623 -10.09 9.09 25.51
N ILE A 624 -9.37 8.01 25.84
CA ILE A 624 -8.14 8.12 26.62
C ILE A 624 -7.01 8.46 25.63
N CYS A 625 -6.73 9.75 25.41
CA CYS A 625 -5.45 10.19 24.85
C CYS A 625 -4.41 10.13 25.97
N ALA A 626 -4.02 8.93 26.39
CA ALA A 626 -2.90 8.77 27.30
C ALA A 626 -1.61 8.75 26.46
N GLU A 627 -0.71 9.67 26.77
CA GLU A 627 0.67 9.58 26.31
C GLU A 627 1.39 8.57 27.20
N HIS A 628 1.87 7.47 26.62
CA HIS A 628 2.63 6.46 27.33
C HIS A 628 4.13 6.66 27.08
N GLN A 629 4.87 6.87 28.16
CA GLN A 629 6.33 6.97 28.11
C GLN A 629 6.94 5.59 28.31
N VAL A 630 7.72 5.12 27.35
CA VAL A 630 8.29 3.76 27.36
C VAL A 630 9.80 3.85 27.54
N SER A 631 10.34 3.03 28.45
CA SER A 631 11.78 2.86 28.64
C SER A 631 12.11 1.38 28.72
N VAL A 632 13.08 0.94 27.91
CA VAL A 632 13.59 -0.43 27.92
C VAL A 632 15.08 -0.40 28.22
N THR A 633 15.52 -1.21 29.18
CA THR A 633 16.93 -1.38 29.53
C THR A 633 17.26 -2.86 29.61
N GLN A 634 18.27 -3.31 28.88
CA GLN A 634 18.76 -4.68 28.91
C GLN A 634 20.24 -4.71 29.33
N ASN A 635 20.53 -5.45 30.39
CA ASN A 635 21.86 -5.69 30.94
C ASN A 635 22.13 -7.20 30.90
N ASP A 636 23.05 -7.63 30.05
CA ASP A 636 23.39 -9.03 29.79
C ASP A 636 22.14 -9.90 29.54
N LYS A 637 21.80 -10.74 30.54
CA LYS A 637 20.67 -11.68 30.50
C LYS A 637 19.39 -11.13 31.13
N SER A 638 19.38 -9.90 31.62
CA SER A 638 18.21 -9.26 32.22
C SER A 638 17.71 -8.12 31.33
N CYS A 639 16.40 -8.00 31.18
CA CYS A 639 15.77 -6.91 30.44
C CYS A 639 14.59 -6.37 31.25
N GLN A 640 14.47 -5.05 31.35
CA GLN A 640 13.42 -4.39 32.08
C GLN A 640 12.64 -3.46 31.16
N VAL A 641 11.32 -3.58 31.18
CA VAL A 641 10.39 -2.75 30.41
C VAL A 641 9.55 -1.90 31.36
N VAL A 642 9.63 -0.58 31.22
CA VAL A 642 8.90 0.40 32.04
C VAL A 642 7.95 1.20 31.14
N VAL A 643 6.68 1.33 31.56
CA VAL A 643 5.64 2.05 30.81
C VAL A 643 4.92 3.04 31.72
N GLY A 644 5.27 4.32 31.64
CA GLY A 644 4.77 5.37 32.52
C GLY A 644 5.07 5.06 33.98
N ASP A 645 4.06 5.19 34.85
CA ASP A 645 4.17 4.88 36.29
C ASP A 645 3.85 3.41 36.62
N LYS A 646 3.71 2.54 35.61
CA LYS A 646 3.40 1.12 35.81
C LYS A 646 4.61 0.36 36.38
N PRO A 647 4.39 -0.70 37.17
CA PRO A 647 5.48 -1.56 37.63
C PRO A 647 6.25 -2.11 36.43
N ALA A 648 7.57 -2.13 36.58
CA ALA A 648 8.46 -2.64 35.55
C ALA A 648 8.19 -4.13 35.30
N LEU A 649 8.16 -4.52 34.02
CA LEU A 649 8.14 -5.92 33.63
C LEU A 649 9.59 -6.39 33.52
N ASP A 650 9.97 -7.31 34.41
CA ASP A 650 11.30 -7.92 34.42
C ASP A 650 11.30 -9.18 33.54
N LEU A 651 12.20 -9.18 32.57
CA LEU A 651 12.42 -10.21 31.56
C LEU A 651 13.85 -10.76 31.69
N HIS A 652 14.06 -11.99 31.23
CA HIS A 652 15.37 -12.58 31.06
C HIS A 652 15.56 -13.10 29.64
N VAL A 653 16.81 -13.11 29.17
CA VAL A 653 17.19 -13.64 27.86
C VAL A 653 17.45 -15.14 28.01
N GLY A 654 16.61 -15.96 27.35
CA GLY A 654 16.70 -17.42 27.38
C GLY A 654 17.26 -18.01 26.08
N THR A 655 16.79 -19.19 25.69
CA THR A 655 17.25 -19.88 24.48
C THR A 655 17.02 -19.05 23.20
N LEU A 656 17.99 -19.08 22.27
CA LEU A 656 17.95 -18.35 21.00
C LEU A 656 17.71 -16.83 21.13
N ASP A 657 18.18 -16.24 22.23
CA ASP A 657 18.02 -14.82 22.57
C ASP A 657 16.56 -14.37 22.71
N ASN A 658 15.64 -15.30 22.99
CA ASN A 658 14.24 -14.97 23.28
C ASN A 658 14.10 -14.28 24.65
N LEU A 659 13.10 -13.41 24.76
CA LEU A 659 12.77 -12.69 25.99
C LEU A 659 11.63 -13.39 26.73
N PHE A 660 11.91 -13.86 27.95
CA PHE A 660 10.97 -14.56 28.81
C PHE A 660 10.71 -13.76 30.10
N PRO A 661 9.48 -13.69 30.60
CA PRO A 661 9.22 -13.00 31.85
C PRO A 661 9.85 -13.76 33.03
N VAL A 662 10.48 -13.03 33.97
CA VAL A 662 11.13 -13.64 35.16
C VAL A 662 10.09 -14.29 36.07
N LYS A 663 8.93 -13.66 36.19
CA LYS A 663 7.75 -14.27 36.80
C LYS A 663 6.89 -14.83 35.70
N GLU A 664 6.52 -16.09 35.83
CA GLU A 664 5.64 -16.75 34.88
C GLU A 664 4.35 -15.94 34.69
N GLN A 665 4.17 -15.44 33.47
CA GLN A 665 3.05 -14.59 33.11
C GLN A 665 2.61 -14.98 31.71
N ILE A 666 1.35 -15.39 31.61
CA ILE A 666 0.70 -15.71 30.34
C ILE A 666 -0.22 -14.55 29.99
N PHE A 667 -0.07 -14.03 28.79
CA PHE A 667 -0.79 -12.86 28.32
C PHE A 667 -2.00 -13.24 27.48
N ASP A 668 -1.95 -14.37 26.75
CA ASP A 668 -3.09 -14.91 26.02
C ASP A 668 -3.72 -16.09 26.78
N PRO A 669 -5.00 -16.00 27.23
CA PRO A 669 -5.67 -17.09 27.93
C PRO A 669 -5.69 -18.42 27.16
N ARG A 670 -5.58 -18.38 25.83
CA ARG A 670 -5.54 -19.57 24.97
C ARG A 670 -4.26 -20.38 25.18
N THR A 671 -3.14 -19.72 25.44
CA THR A 671 -1.85 -20.36 25.76
C THR A 671 -1.96 -21.22 27.01
N GLU A 672 -2.64 -20.72 28.05
CA GLU A 672 -2.82 -21.45 29.30
C GLU A 672 -3.64 -22.74 29.12
N ARG A 673 -4.63 -22.72 28.20
CA ARG A 673 -5.39 -23.93 27.84
C ARG A 673 -4.49 -24.99 27.21
N VAL A 674 -3.67 -24.59 26.24
CA VAL A 674 -2.70 -25.49 25.57
C VAL A 674 -1.71 -26.06 26.58
N ARG A 675 -1.16 -25.22 27.44
CA ARG A 675 -0.19 -25.61 28.47
C ARG A 675 -0.76 -26.67 29.43
N LYS A 676 -1.95 -26.44 29.98
CA LYS A 676 -2.59 -27.40 30.90
C LYS A 676 -2.83 -28.76 30.25
N GLU A 677 -3.28 -28.75 28.99
CA GLU A 677 -3.50 -29.99 28.25
C GLU A 677 -2.17 -30.71 27.96
N LEU A 678 -1.09 -29.99 27.58
CA LEU A 678 0.25 -30.58 27.41
C LEU A 678 0.76 -31.24 28.70
N GLN A 679 0.60 -30.56 29.85
CA GLN A 679 0.96 -31.12 31.16
C GLN A 679 0.16 -32.39 31.49
N SER A 680 -1.14 -32.39 31.18
CA SER A 680 -2.01 -33.55 31.44
C SER A 680 -1.60 -34.80 30.64
N ARG A 681 -0.97 -34.62 29.49
CA ARG A 681 -0.53 -35.70 28.60
C ARG A 681 0.84 -36.28 28.93
N GLN A 682 1.48 -35.83 30.02
CA GLN A 682 2.80 -36.30 30.46
C GLN A 682 3.87 -36.26 29.34
N THR A 683 3.89 -35.16 28.57
CA THR A 683 4.95 -34.94 27.58
C THR A 683 6.33 -35.00 28.25
N LYS A 684 7.35 -35.54 27.58
CA LYS A 684 8.75 -35.59 28.07
C LYS A 684 9.44 -34.21 28.20
N LEU A 685 8.67 -33.12 28.15
CA LEU A 685 9.18 -31.76 28.26
C LEU A 685 9.50 -31.42 29.72
N SER A 686 10.66 -30.77 29.93
CA SER A 686 10.99 -30.18 31.23
C SER A 686 10.07 -28.99 31.53
N ASP A 687 9.88 -28.66 32.82
CA ASP A 687 9.10 -27.48 33.22
C ASP A 687 9.64 -26.18 32.58
N SER A 688 10.96 -26.06 32.44
CA SER A 688 11.59 -24.95 31.72
C SER A 688 11.22 -24.92 30.24
N SER A 689 11.29 -26.06 29.54
CA SER A 689 10.95 -26.15 28.13
C SER A 689 9.47 -25.84 27.88
N LEU A 690 8.60 -26.26 28.81
CA LEU A 690 7.17 -25.97 28.74
C LEU A 690 6.87 -24.48 28.97
N SER A 691 7.58 -23.83 29.88
CA SER A 691 7.47 -22.38 30.11
C SER A 691 7.96 -21.58 28.88
N GLU A 692 9.08 -21.99 28.27
CA GLU A 692 9.58 -21.36 27.04
C GLU A 692 8.59 -21.56 25.90
N LEU A 693 8.09 -22.78 25.70
CA LEU A 693 7.06 -23.10 24.71
C LEU A 693 5.80 -22.25 24.89
N SER A 694 5.33 -22.09 26.14
CA SER A 694 4.16 -21.25 26.45
C SER A 694 4.38 -19.80 26.00
N THR A 695 5.56 -19.23 26.26
CA THR A 695 5.89 -17.87 25.82
C THR A 695 5.93 -17.75 24.29
N ILE A 696 6.49 -18.75 23.59
CA ILE A 696 6.51 -18.76 22.12
C ILE A 696 5.09 -18.83 21.54
N LEU A 697 4.18 -19.59 22.17
CA LEU A 697 2.77 -19.63 21.78
C LEU A 697 2.07 -18.28 22.02
N ASP A 698 2.34 -17.60 23.13
CA ASP A 698 1.86 -16.23 23.38
C ASP A 698 2.30 -15.28 22.27
N PHE A 699 3.57 -15.34 21.87
CA PHE A 699 4.09 -14.53 20.78
C PHE A 699 3.47 -14.87 19.43
N TRP A 700 3.21 -16.14 19.14
CA TRP A 700 2.54 -16.56 17.91
C TRP A 700 1.09 -16.07 17.87
N LEU A 701 0.32 -16.34 18.93
CA LEU A 701 -1.08 -15.94 19.06
C LEU A 701 -1.27 -14.42 19.06
N GLY A 702 -0.28 -13.71 19.61
CA GLY A 702 -0.18 -12.26 19.57
C GLY A 702 0.42 -11.68 18.29
N GLY A 703 0.80 -12.50 17.30
CA GLY A 703 1.39 -12.05 16.03
C GLY A 703 2.75 -11.35 16.17
N ALA A 704 3.51 -11.62 17.23
CA ALA A 704 4.89 -11.14 17.42
C ALA A 704 5.91 -11.97 16.66
N LEU A 705 5.67 -13.28 16.50
CA LEU A 705 6.45 -14.17 15.66
C LEU A 705 5.62 -14.59 14.45
N ALA A 706 6.18 -14.35 13.26
CA ALA A 706 5.52 -14.61 11.98
C ALA A 706 6.57 -15.07 10.94
N PRO A 707 6.68 -16.37 10.66
CA PRO A 707 6.06 -17.47 11.41
C PRO A 707 6.75 -17.71 12.77
N ALA A 708 6.08 -18.44 13.65
CA ALA A 708 6.75 -19.11 14.77
C ALA A 708 7.23 -20.49 14.32
N VAL A 709 8.44 -20.91 14.71
CA VAL A 709 9.04 -22.18 14.28
C VAL A 709 9.55 -22.93 15.51
N ILE A 710 9.10 -24.15 15.73
CA ILE A 710 9.49 -24.98 16.86
C ILE A 710 10.15 -26.22 16.28
N LEU A 711 11.43 -26.42 16.57
CA LEU A 711 12.17 -27.60 16.12
C LEU A 711 12.23 -28.62 17.25
N SER A 712 12.11 -29.91 16.92
CA SER A 712 12.24 -31.00 17.89
C SER A 712 12.86 -32.21 17.22
N GLN A 713 13.77 -32.89 17.93
CA GLN A 713 14.28 -34.22 17.53
C GLN A 713 13.37 -35.36 17.99
N GLN A 714 12.31 -35.06 18.73
CA GLN A 714 11.33 -36.04 19.19
C GLN A 714 10.02 -35.86 18.43
N LYS A 715 9.67 -36.85 17.60
CA LYS A 715 8.44 -36.86 16.80
C LYS A 715 7.18 -36.76 17.69
N ASP A 716 7.16 -37.51 18.79
CA ASP A 716 6.05 -37.53 19.74
C ASP A 716 5.71 -36.12 20.29
N ILE A 717 6.72 -35.26 20.49
CA ILE A 717 6.50 -33.89 20.98
C ILE A 717 5.78 -33.05 19.93
N VAL A 718 6.18 -33.16 18.66
CA VAL A 718 5.57 -32.42 17.54
C VAL A 718 4.13 -32.87 17.34
N ASP A 719 3.90 -34.19 17.28
CA ASP A 719 2.58 -34.76 17.07
C ASP A 719 1.63 -34.40 18.22
N THR A 720 2.12 -34.50 19.47
CA THR A 720 1.33 -34.11 20.64
C THR A 720 1.01 -32.62 20.65
N LEU A 721 1.97 -31.75 20.31
CA LEU A 721 1.77 -30.31 20.28
C LEU A 721 0.68 -29.91 19.27
N ILE A 722 0.75 -30.44 18.05
CA ILE A 722 -0.24 -30.13 17.00
C ILE A 722 -1.63 -30.66 17.36
N ASP A 723 -1.72 -31.86 17.93
CA ASP A 723 -3.00 -32.42 18.39
C ASP A 723 -3.60 -31.59 19.54
N VAL A 724 -2.78 -31.19 20.52
CA VAL A 724 -3.24 -30.34 21.62
C VAL A 724 -3.71 -28.98 21.13
N ILE A 725 -2.96 -28.32 20.24
CA ILE A 725 -3.37 -27.04 19.65
C ILE A 725 -4.71 -27.20 18.93
N GLY A 726 -4.86 -28.23 18.10
CA GLY A 726 -6.10 -28.48 17.36
C GLY A 726 -7.30 -28.75 18.27
N LYS A 727 -7.11 -29.58 19.30
CA LYS A 727 -8.16 -29.92 20.27
C LYS A 727 -8.59 -28.74 21.14
N THR A 728 -7.63 -27.93 21.60
CA THR A 728 -7.89 -26.86 22.59
C THR A 728 -8.30 -25.54 21.96
N LEU A 729 -7.80 -25.24 20.75
CA LEU A 729 -8.01 -23.97 20.07
C LEU A 729 -8.86 -24.09 18.79
N GLY A 730 -9.20 -25.30 18.35
CA GLY A 730 -9.99 -25.53 17.14
C GLY A 730 -11.50 -25.41 17.33
N THR A 731 -12.01 -25.35 18.56
CA THR A 731 -13.46 -25.37 18.88
C THR A 731 -14.00 -24.06 19.45
N ASP A 732 -13.26 -22.96 19.38
CA ASP A 732 -13.79 -21.67 19.86
C ASP A 732 -14.99 -21.26 18.96
N ASP A 733 -16.16 -20.97 19.58
CA ASP A 733 -17.43 -20.60 18.90
C ASP A 733 -17.37 -19.26 18.15
N ASP A 734 -16.30 -18.48 18.32
CA ASP A 734 -16.00 -17.32 17.49
C ASP A 734 -15.27 -17.79 16.23
N ASP A 735 -15.56 -17.21 15.06
CA ASP A 735 -14.98 -17.48 13.72
C ASP A 735 -13.41 -17.40 13.59
N ARG A 736 -12.64 -17.61 14.67
CA ARG A 736 -11.18 -17.47 14.80
C ARG A 736 -10.46 -18.72 15.34
N GLY A 737 -11.08 -19.89 15.29
CA GLY A 737 -10.46 -21.16 15.70
C GLY A 737 -9.16 -21.47 14.93
N VAL A 738 -8.21 -22.12 15.60
CA VAL A 738 -6.94 -22.57 14.98
C VAL A 738 -7.19 -23.80 14.12
N GLN A 739 -6.69 -23.78 12.89
CA GLN A 739 -6.70 -24.94 12.00
C GLN A 739 -5.36 -25.68 12.07
N CYS A 740 -5.37 -27.01 11.96
CA CYS A 740 -4.16 -27.83 12.02
C CYS A 740 -3.93 -28.62 10.73
N LEU A 741 -2.69 -28.64 10.25
CA LEU A 741 -2.19 -29.54 9.23
C LEU A 741 -1.08 -30.40 9.85
N ALA A 742 -1.19 -31.71 9.79
CA ALA A 742 -0.23 -32.64 10.41
C ALA A 742 0.28 -33.65 9.39
N ASN A 743 1.36 -34.36 9.75
CA ASN A 743 1.96 -35.43 8.95
C ASN A 743 2.41 -34.99 7.55
N ILE A 744 2.93 -33.76 7.43
CA ILE A 744 3.47 -33.27 6.16
C ILE A 744 4.95 -33.66 6.07
N GLU A 745 5.31 -34.55 5.17
CA GLU A 745 6.70 -34.91 4.92
C GLU A 745 7.33 -34.02 3.85
N ALA A 746 8.39 -33.31 4.20
CA ALA A 746 8.96 -32.25 3.35
C ALA A 746 9.65 -32.74 2.06
N GLY A 747 10.07 -34.01 2.01
CA GLY A 747 10.68 -34.61 0.83
C GLY A 747 9.67 -35.12 -0.20
N GLU A 748 8.48 -35.51 0.25
CA GLU A 748 7.44 -36.10 -0.61
C GLU A 748 6.32 -35.12 -0.94
N TYR A 749 6.00 -34.23 0.01
CA TYR A 749 4.95 -33.23 -0.16
C TYR A 749 5.50 -31.97 -0.80
N LYS A 750 4.86 -31.47 -1.87
CA LYS A 750 5.29 -30.20 -2.46
C LYS A 750 5.03 -29.05 -1.50
N MET A 751 6.07 -28.29 -1.16
CA MET A 751 5.92 -27.08 -0.36
C MET A 751 5.20 -25.97 -1.13
N MET A 752 5.62 -25.78 -2.38
CA MET A 752 5.11 -24.80 -3.31
C MET A 752 4.86 -25.45 -4.66
N LYS A 753 3.72 -25.10 -5.27
CA LYS A 753 3.36 -25.57 -6.61
C LYS A 753 4.08 -24.77 -7.69
N SER A 754 4.73 -25.46 -8.62
CA SER A 754 5.24 -24.86 -9.85
C SER A 754 4.10 -24.61 -10.84
N LEU A 755 4.27 -23.64 -11.74
CA LEU A 755 3.33 -23.38 -12.84
C LEU A 755 3.13 -24.59 -13.76
N TYR A 756 4.10 -25.50 -13.78
CA TYR A 756 4.09 -26.69 -14.62
C TYR A 756 3.62 -27.95 -13.91
N ASP A 757 3.31 -27.84 -12.63
CA ASP A 757 2.70 -28.95 -11.91
C ASP A 757 1.25 -29.16 -12.37
N PRO A 758 0.79 -30.41 -12.48
CA PRO A 758 -0.62 -30.73 -12.67
C PRO A 758 -1.55 -29.94 -11.75
N ARG A 759 -2.75 -29.57 -12.23
CA ARG A 759 -3.69 -28.73 -11.48
C ARG A 759 -4.12 -29.34 -10.14
N ASP A 760 -4.06 -30.65 -10.04
CA ASP A 760 -4.38 -31.50 -8.90
C ASP A 760 -3.18 -31.82 -7.99
N THR A 761 -1.96 -31.39 -8.34
CA THR A 761 -0.79 -31.60 -7.47
C THR A 761 -1.03 -30.96 -6.09
N PRO A 762 -1.07 -31.77 -5.02
CA PRO A 762 -1.22 -31.27 -3.67
C PRO A 762 0.02 -30.49 -3.26
N ASN A 763 -0.18 -29.39 -2.53
CA ASN A 763 0.94 -28.59 -2.04
C ASN A 763 0.56 -27.83 -0.78
N LEU A 764 1.55 -27.63 0.11
CA LEU A 764 1.35 -27.10 1.44
C LEU A 764 0.77 -25.69 1.44
N ARG A 765 1.26 -24.85 0.53
CA ARG A 765 0.83 -23.45 0.44
C ARG A 765 -0.65 -23.31 0.10
N ASP A 766 -1.13 -24.03 -0.91
CA ASP A 766 -2.54 -23.95 -1.30
C ASP A 766 -3.45 -24.50 -0.18
N ASP A 767 -3.00 -25.50 0.57
CA ASP A 767 -3.78 -26.04 1.70
C ASP A 767 -3.87 -25.05 2.86
N ILE A 768 -2.79 -24.32 3.18
CA ILE A 768 -2.85 -23.22 4.16
C ILE A 768 -3.84 -22.13 3.71
N LEU A 769 -3.80 -21.75 2.42
CA LEU A 769 -4.68 -20.72 1.87
C LEU A 769 -6.15 -21.14 1.83
N LYS A 770 -6.44 -22.44 1.65
CA LYS A 770 -7.80 -23.01 1.74
C LYS A 770 -8.38 -22.89 3.14
N LEU A 771 -7.53 -23.04 4.16
CA LEU A 771 -7.91 -22.86 5.57
C LEU A 771 -8.07 -21.39 5.98
N GLY A 772 -7.87 -20.44 5.05
CA GLY A 772 -7.93 -19.00 5.32
C GLY A 772 -6.68 -18.43 5.98
N GLY A 773 -5.63 -19.25 6.16
CA GLY A 773 -4.35 -18.83 6.72
C GLY A 773 -3.55 -17.99 5.73
N GLY A 774 -2.76 -17.05 6.25
CA GLY A 774 -1.72 -16.36 5.49
C GLY A 774 -2.17 -15.44 4.35
N ARG A 775 -3.38 -14.85 4.41
CA ARG A 775 -3.85 -13.84 3.44
C ARG A 775 -3.53 -12.41 3.89
N ARG A 776 -3.25 -11.48 2.97
CA ARG A 776 -3.13 -10.04 3.29
C ARG A 776 -4.53 -9.49 3.61
N THR A 777 -4.70 -8.83 4.75
CA THR A 777 -5.85 -7.94 4.94
C THR A 777 -5.53 -6.57 4.35
N VAL A 778 -6.41 -6.05 3.50
CA VAL A 778 -6.35 -4.67 2.99
C VAL A 778 -6.44 -3.73 4.20
N GLY A 779 -5.44 -2.85 4.38
CA GLY A 779 -5.39 -1.89 5.50
C GLY A 779 -4.21 -2.04 6.48
N GLY A 780 -3.36 -3.05 6.33
CA GLY A 780 -2.28 -3.28 7.30
C GLY A 780 -2.83 -3.86 8.61
N VAL A 781 -2.28 -5.01 9.00
CA VAL A 781 -2.51 -5.66 10.29
C VAL A 781 -3.98 -5.69 10.74
N GLY A 782 -4.86 -6.21 9.88
CA GLY A 782 -6.24 -6.53 10.21
C GLY A 782 -6.33 -7.98 10.71
N SER A 783 -6.96 -8.16 11.87
CA SER A 783 -7.05 -9.39 12.67
C SER A 783 -7.89 -10.55 12.07
N ASN A 784 -7.90 -10.75 10.75
CA ASN A 784 -8.79 -11.72 10.08
C ASN A 784 -8.06 -12.85 9.32
N THR A 785 -6.76 -13.05 9.54
CA THR A 785 -6.10 -14.27 9.03
C THR A 785 -6.35 -15.43 9.99
N ALA A 786 -6.89 -16.54 9.47
CA ALA A 786 -7.04 -17.75 10.27
C ALA A 786 -5.66 -18.19 10.81
N LEU A 787 -5.62 -18.59 12.07
CA LEU A 787 -4.41 -19.15 12.68
C LEU A 787 -4.25 -20.59 12.22
N VAL A 788 -3.05 -20.96 11.77
CA VAL A 788 -2.77 -22.31 11.27
C VAL A 788 -1.52 -22.88 11.93
N ALA A 789 -1.66 -24.07 12.51
CA ALA A 789 -0.56 -24.84 13.08
C ALA A 789 -0.18 -26.01 12.15
N LEU A 790 1.11 -26.18 11.92
CA LEU A 790 1.64 -27.14 10.95
C LEU A 790 2.63 -28.10 11.60
N GLY A 791 2.39 -29.41 11.48
CA GLY A 791 3.32 -30.47 11.84
C GLY A 791 4.05 -30.99 10.60
N ILE A 792 5.37 -30.74 10.53
CA ILE A 792 6.23 -31.12 9.39
C ILE A 792 7.26 -32.16 9.84
N GLN A 793 7.53 -33.13 8.97
CA GLN A 793 8.58 -34.14 9.15
C GLN A 793 9.70 -33.91 8.13
N CYS A 794 10.94 -33.81 8.63
CA CYS A 794 12.15 -33.66 7.83
C CYS A 794 13.07 -34.87 8.05
N PRO A 795 12.95 -35.92 7.21
CA PRO A 795 13.75 -37.15 7.36
C PRO A 795 15.22 -36.99 6.94
N SER A 796 15.56 -35.91 6.22
CA SER A 796 16.91 -35.69 5.67
C SER A 796 17.30 -34.21 5.65
N THR A 797 18.60 -33.94 5.46
CA THR A 797 19.14 -32.58 5.26
C THR A 797 18.49 -31.89 4.05
N ASP A 798 18.25 -32.62 2.95
CA ASP A 798 17.58 -32.07 1.78
C ASP A 798 16.14 -31.66 2.11
N ALA A 799 15.43 -32.46 2.92
CA ALA A 799 14.08 -32.11 3.38
C ALA A 799 14.09 -30.85 4.26
N GLN A 800 15.14 -30.63 5.07
CA GLN A 800 15.32 -29.36 5.80
C GLN A 800 15.50 -28.17 4.83
N LEU A 801 16.24 -28.35 3.73
CA LEU A 801 16.42 -27.32 2.70
C LEU A 801 15.11 -27.03 1.93
N CYS A 802 14.28 -28.05 1.67
CA CYS A 802 12.99 -27.90 0.98
C CYS A 802 12.02 -26.98 1.73
N ILE A 803 11.99 -27.02 3.06
CA ILE A 803 11.07 -26.19 3.86
C ILE A 803 11.60 -24.79 4.15
N ARG A 804 12.87 -24.50 3.81
CA ARG A 804 13.53 -23.24 4.11
C ARG A 804 12.71 -22.02 3.70
N GLU A 805 12.20 -22.02 2.47
CA GLU A 805 11.37 -20.93 1.93
C GLU A 805 10.04 -20.78 2.69
N MET A 806 9.46 -21.90 3.15
CA MET A 806 8.18 -21.87 3.88
C MET A 806 8.30 -21.26 5.27
N LEU A 807 9.50 -21.32 5.85
CA LEU A 807 9.82 -20.83 7.18
C LEU A 807 10.42 -19.41 7.19
N GLU A 808 10.70 -18.83 6.03
CA GLU A 808 11.13 -17.44 5.96
C GLU A 808 10.00 -16.48 6.32
N ASP A 809 10.33 -15.34 6.91
CA ASP A 809 9.36 -14.25 7.17
C ASP A 809 8.84 -13.64 5.84
N SER A 810 9.50 -13.92 4.71
CA SER A 810 9.06 -13.51 3.38
C SER A 810 7.77 -14.25 2.96
N PRO A 811 6.83 -13.60 2.25
CA PRO A 811 5.68 -14.31 1.71
C PRO A 811 6.15 -15.35 0.69
N SER A 812 5.61 -16.56 0.77
CA SER A 812 5.88 -17.57 -0.25
C SER A 812 4.98 -17.31 -1.46
N MET A 813 5.61 -17.11 -2.62
CA MET A 813 4.95 -16.67 -3.85
C MET A 813 5.10 -17.74 -4.92
N THR A 814 4.00 -18.19 -5.51
CA THR A 814 4.04 -18.81 -6.85
C THR A 814 4.02 -17.69 -7.90
N ALA A 815 4.54 -17.92 -9.10
CA ALA A 815 4.22 -17.04 -10.22
C ALA A 815 2.68 -16.92 -10.35
N PHE A 816 2.18 -15.70 -10.59
CA PHE A 816 0.76 -15.29 -10.43
C PHE A 816 0.31 -14.96 -8.99
N SER A 817 1.20 -14.83 -8.02
CA SER A 817 0.78 -14.38 -6.70
C SER A 817 0.43 -12.89 -6.70
N SER A 818 -0.84 -12.55 -6.93
CA SER A 818 -1.41 -11.29 -6.41
C SER A 818 -1.30 -11.27 -4.89
N ASP A 819 -1.40 -10.09 -4.26
CA ASP A 819 -1.51 -9.97 -2.79
C ASP A 819 -2.54 -10.92 -2.16
N LYS A 820 -3.57 -11.34 -2.91
CA LYS A 820 -4.61 -12.27 -2.42
C LYS A 820 -4.19 -13.75 -2.44
N SER A 821 -3.16 -14.09 -3.19
CA SER A 821 -2.63 -15.45 -3.40
C SER A 821 -1.23 -15.64 -2.79
N ALA A 822 -0.57 -14.56 -2.40
CA ALA A 822 0.64 -14.62 -1.61
C ALA A 822 0.37 -15.35 -0.27
N LEU A 823 1.24 -16.28 0.11
CA LEU A 823 1.17 -16.88 1.44
C LEU A 823 2.01 -16.04 2.41
N TYR A 824 1.35 -15.11 3.11
CA TYR A 824 1.93 -14.41 4.24
C TYR A 824 2.05 -15.36 5.43
N LYS A 825 3.09 -15.18 6.25
CA LYS A 825 3.38 -16.08 7.37
C LYS A 825 2.82 -15.62 8.72
N SER A 826 2.10 -14.50 8.71
CA SER A 826 1.38 -14.03 9.89
C SER A 826 0.30 -15.05 10.28
N GLY A 827 0.27 -15.42 11.56
CA GLY A 827 -0.65 -16.43 12.09
C GLY A 827 -0.24 -17.89 11.86
N LEU A 828 0.94 -18.16 11.30
CA LEU A 828 1.44 -19.53 11.10
C LEU A 828 2.42 -19.94 12.20
N VAL A 829 2.25 -21.16 12.71
CA VAL A 829 3.24 -21.85 13.55
C VAL A 829 3.63 -23.18 12.91
N PHE A 830 4.93 -23.44 12.84
CA PHE A 830 5.49 -24.68 12.31
C PHE A 830 6.15 -25.44 13.45
N ALA A 831 5.65 -26.64 13.75
CA ALA A 831 6.33 -27.62 14.58
C ALA A 831 7.01 -28.64 13.65
N VAL A 832 8.34 -28.67 13.66
CA VAL A 832 9.15 -29.43 12.71
C VAL A 832 9.89 -30.53 13.46
N TYR A 833 9.61 -31.77 13.08
CA TYR A 833 10.38 -32.94 13.49
C TYR A 833 11.60 -33.09 12.58
N ILE A 834 12.78 -33.19 13.18
CA ILE A 834 14.05 -33.41 12.49
C ILE A 834 14.54 -34.81 12.82
N GLU A 835 14.70 -35.64 11.79
CA GLU A 835 15.31 -36.96 11.93
C GLU A 835 16.84 -36.84 11.87
N GLY A 836 17.53 -37.33 12.90
CA GLY A 836 18.98 -37.25 13.05
C GLY A 836 19.47 -36.13 13.97
N ASP A 837 20.80 -36.09 14.17
CA ASP A 837 21.42 -35.24 15.20
C ASP A 837 21.74 -33.82 14.74
N GLU A 838 21.70 -33.54 13.42
CA GLU A 838 22.16 -32.28 12.85
C GLU A 838 21.03 -31.39 12.34
N ILE A 839 20.83 -30.25 13.01
CA ILE A 839 19.97 -29.16 12.53
C ILE A 839 20.83 -28.26 11.65
N THR A 840 20.45 -28.11 10.39
CA THR A 840 21.14 -27.21 9.45
C THR A 840 21.19 -25.77 10.00
N PRO A 841 22.28 -25.02 9.79
CA PRO A 841 22.38 -23.61 10.19
C PRO A 841 21.22 -22.76 9.65
N GLU A 842 20.77 -23.04 8.44
CA GLU A 842 19.65 -22.39 7.78
C GLU A 842 18.35 -22.60 8.56
N LEU A 843 18.04 -23.83 8.94
CA LEU A 843 16.83 -24.13 9.70
C LEU A 843 16.92 -23.57 11.12
N ARG A 844 18.07 -23.72 11.77
CA ARG A 844 18.33 -23.21 13.13
C ARG A 844 18.17 -21.69 13.21
N SER A 845 18.60 -20.95 12.18
CA SER A 845 18.46 -19.48 12.14
C SER A 845 17.00 -18.99 12.08
N ARG A 846 16.07 -19.86 11.69
CA ARG A 846 14.62 -19.57 11.61
C ARG A 846 13.86 -20.10 12.83
N ALA A 847 14.49 -20.94 13.64
CA ALA A 847 13.90 -21.55 14.82
C ALA A 847 13.49 -20.49 15.85
N SER A 848 12.26 -20.61 16.33
CA SER A 848 11.76 -19.88 17.49
C SER A 848 12.12 -20.55 18.81
N LEU A 849 12.12 -21.88 18.83
CA LEU A 849 12.48 -22.73 19.94
C LEU A 849 13.08 -24.03 19.40
N VAL A 850 14.03 -24.63 20.13
CA VAL A 850 14.56 -25.97 19.86
C VAL A 850 14.31 -26.81 21.12
N LEU A 851 13.59 -27.91 20.95
CA LEU A 851 13.15 -28.83 22.01
C LEU A 851 13.91 -30.15 21.98
#